data_AF-A0ABD2MYD9-F1
#
_entry.id   AF-A0ABD2MYD9-F1
#
_cell.length_a   1.000
_cell.length_b   1.000
_cell.length_c   1.000
_cell.angle_alpha   90.00
_cell.angle_beta   90.00
_cell.angle_gamma   90.00
#
_symmetry.space_group_name_H-M   'P 1'
#
loop_
_entity.id
_entity.type
_entity.pdbx_description
1 polymer ?
#
loop_
_entity_poly.entity_id
_entity_poly.type
_entity_poly.pdbx_seq_one_letter_code
_entity_poly.pdbx_strand_id
1 'polypeptide(L)'
;MKLENEECDKNECKMLSWKMRKLQEDYDELTRRNQENIDKNLELQRKFSEVEDKLNETNEYLGKKEEEMKNITIECDNLKKNASNESKELSKSVEELKEKIRISEELIEEKSKNISELTTEIEVKVQYIKNLEENCKILDKNDKDLRKEIENYKAETDGKSKDLIKLENNFAEIQKLYSTEKKDIMKQLNNLKQVEKNYYGLLDENENLKEQISEIVLLQEKLKTLSNVDMEKKNLENKLKKLEEDINILQQENVESKKRLENMEKLGENVDKLETERKRLLEEVNKLGKIHEDKIEIENKLVVTENSLRSVEEKYQVLQKEYESFRGSTKTEKEEFNLRYKNLEEKYEELVLEKNVLLGKLNTLEEDKLKLEESLRKSLEDVESNKNIKQDIELLKKEKEELTFRLSKMDLSKKELESMCVLNNEEKIGLRDEISELKQQINVINKEKQSFEESYTKVNDIDSKYHRLVAELEEINNSLSKFKEENEVLKLSNKQMNSDNKHISEENSSLLGDIEELKLNIEHYNVEKVELEEKEIKLGKEKEELLLRLEKATAEIETLKNENHQLRESKISKVNTEVEFLDVQQNYYEMKTKHDELSIENKKLNNEIEEFGKVVEQFNEERKKFESTINELERHQSELLNEKQLLKEEIEELKTSPINLNSAKNSSFDKLNNLNILKFDNGVDSQNNPEMDQMIEKVTQLKSLDITNKATIEFYENEVQKLKTNNEKLNRRLDETLVTLNHCSELSQSTELEYLKNVLYNYMLGKEAVVLAKVIATVCKFDDEQTEEILKKEQQKQTLLSKLGLL
;
A
#
# COMPACT_ATOMS: atom_id res chain seq x y z
N MET A 1 -19.94 -73.58 101.68
CA MET A 1 -20.06 -74.48 100.53
C MET A 1 -21.35 -74.27 99.74
N LYS A 2 -22.56 -74.70 100.19
CA LYS A 2 -23.78 -74.54 99.35
C LYS A 2 -24.12 -73.08 98.97
N LEU A 3 -24.00 -72.14 99.90
CA LEU A 3 -24.27 -70.71 99.64
C LEU A 3 -23.20 -70.03 98.74
N GLU A 4 -21.96 -70.49 98.78
CA GLU A 4 -20.86 -69.91 97.96
C GLU A 4 -20.98 -70.34 96.49
N ASN A 5 -21.43 -71.58 96.22
CA ASN A 5 -21.73 -72.01 94.86
C ASN A 5 -22.91 -71.22 94.26
N GLU A 6 -24.00 -71.03 95.01
CA GLU A 6 -25.15 -70.24 94.54
C GLU A 6 -24.77 -68.78 94.22
N GLU A 7 -23.81 -68.19 94.93
CA GLU A 7 -23.33 -66.83 94.65
C GLU A 7 -22.36 -66.79 93.45
N CYS A 8 -21.52 -67.83 93.27
CA CYS A 8 -20.68 -67.99 92.08
C CYS A 8 -21.53 -68.14 90.81
N ASP A 9 -22.48 -69.09 90.81
CA ASP A 9 -23.38 -69.36 89.68
C ASP A 9 -24.19 -68.11 89.31
N LYS A 10 -24.63 -67.34 90.31
CA LYS A 10 -25.38 -66.08 90.12
C LYS A 10 -24.53 -64.96 89.52
N ASN A 11 -23.24 -64.90 89.84
CA ASN A 11 -22.32 -63.92 89.24
C ASN A 11 -21.90 -64.34 87.83
N GLU A 12 -21.73 -65.63 87.56
CA GLU A 12 -21.50 -66.17 86.22
C GLU A 12 -22.74 -65.94 85.32
N CYS A 13 -23.96 -66.21 85.81
CA CYS A 13 -25.20 -65.89 85.10
C CYS A 13 -25.34 -64.40 84.75
N LYS A 14 -24.95 -63.49 85.66
CA LYS A 14 -24.92 -62.04 85.38
C LYS A 14 -23.89 -61.69 84.32
N MET A 15 -22.69 -62.28 84.38
CA MET A 15 -21.64 -62.05 83.39
C MET A 15 -22.05 -62.55 82.01
N LEU A 16 -22.66 -63.73 81.93
CA LEU A 16 -23.22 -64.28 80.69
C LEU A 16 -24.37 -63.42 80.16
N SER A 17 -25.28 -62.97 81.02
CA SER A 17 -26.36 -62.03 80.62
C SER A 17 -25.82 -60.72 80.06
N TRP A 18 -24.77 -60.16 80.68
CA TRP A 18 -24.11 -58.95 80.19
C TRP A 18 -23.39 -59.19 78.85
N LYS A 19 -22.67 -60.31 78.71
CA LYS A 19 -22.03 -60.70 77.44
C LYS A 19 -23.06 -60.93 76.32
N MET A 20 -24.21 -61.57 76.60
CA MET A 20 -25.29 -61.74 75.63
C MET A 20 -25.92 -60.41 75.24
N ARG A 21 -26.18 -59.50 76.19
CA ARG A 21 -26.65 -58.14 75.87
C ARG A 21 -25.64 -57.40 74.98
N LYS A 22 -24.36 -57.43 75.32
CA LYS A 22 -23.33 -56.76 74.51
C LYS A 22 -23.23 -57.35 73.10
N LEU A 23 -23.26 -58.68 72.96
CA LEU A 23 -23.27 -59.32 71.64
C LEU A 23 -24.53 -58.99 70.83
N GLN A 24 -25.68 -58.80 71.49
CA GLN A 24 -26.90 -58.32 70.81
C GLN A 24 -26.76 -56.87 70.36
N GLU A 25 -26.22 -55.98 71.21
CA GLU A 25 -25.94 -54.58 70.86
C GLU A 25 -24.95 -54.47 69.69
N ASP A 26 -23.86 -55.26 69.71
CA ASP A 26 -22.86 -55.35 68.64
C ASP A 26 -23.51 -55.89 67.33
N TYR A 27 -24.40 -56.89 67.42
CA TYR A 27 -25.14 -57.46 66.28
C TYR A 27 -26.15 -56.48 65.68
N ASP A 28 -26.89 -55.75 66.51
CA ASP A 28 -27.86 -54.76 66.09
C ASP A 28 -27.15 -53.55 65.44
N GLU A 29 -25.99 -53.13 65.97
CA GLU A 29 -25.16 -52.09 65.34
C GLU A 29 -24.58 -52.55 63.99
N LEU A 30 -24.10 -53.80 63.89
CA LEU A 30 -23.61 -54.37 62.63
C LEU A 30 -24.75 -54.45 61.59
N THR A 31 -25.94 -54.88 62.02
CA THR A 31 -27.14 -54.95 61.16
C THR A 31 -27.52 -53.57 60.64
N ARG A 32 -27.50 -52.53 61.50
CA ARG A 32 -27.75 -51.14 61.11
C ARG A 32 -26.70 -50.63 60.11
N ARG A 33 -25.40 -50.85 60.36
CA ARG A 33 -24.32 -50.48 59.42
C ARG A 33 -24.49 -51.19 58.07
N ASN A 34 -24.91 -52.45 58.07
CA ASN A 34 -25.13 -53.20 56.84
C ASN A 34 -26.32 -52.64 56.04
N GLN A 35 -27.42 -52.27 56.70
CA GLN A 35 -28.55 -51.60 56.04
C GLN A 35 -28.14 -50.23 55.48
N GLU A 36 -27.43 -49.40 56.25
CA GLU A 36 -26.91 -48.11 55.77
C GLU A 36 -26.00 -48.26 54.53
N ASN A 37 -25.24 -49.35 54.44
CA ASN A 37 -24.42 -49.67 53.26
C ASN A 37 -25.25 -50.15 52.05
N ILE A 38 -26.32 -50.93 52.28
CA ILE A 38 -27.27 -51.34 51.24
C ILE A 38 -27.97 -50.11 50.65
N ASP A 39 -28.45 -49.21 51.50
CA ASP A 39 -29.16 -48.00 51.08
C ASP A 39 -28.26 -47.07 50.26
N LYS A 40 -26.99 -46.88 50.69
CA LYS A 40 -25.97 -46.14 49.91
C LYS A 40 -25.68 -46.79 48.55
N ASN A 41 -25.63 -48.13 48.49
CA ASN A 41 -25.38 -48.84 47.24
C ASN A 41 -26.56 -48.70 46.25
N LEU A 42 -27.79 -48.74 46.76
CA LEU A 42 -28.99 -48.45 45.97
C LEU A 42 -29.04 -46.99 45.47
N GLU A 43 -28.57 -46.03 46.28
CA GLU A 43 -28.43 -44.63 45.85
C GLU A 43 -27.37 -44.47 44.76
N LEU A 44 -26.23 -45.15 44.87
CA LEU A 44 -25.20 -45.19 43.83
C LEU A 44 -25.73 -45.82 42.53
N GLN A 45 -26.47 -46.92 42.61
CA GLN A 45 -27.09 -47.55 41.43
C GLN A 45 -28.07 -46.60 40.71
N ARG A 46 -28.87 -45.82 41.45
CA ARG A 46 -29.73 -44.78 40.84
C ARG A 46 -28.90 -43.71 40.13
N LYS A 47 -27.84 -43.22 40.78
CA LYS A 47 -26.93 -42.23 40.18
C LYS A 47 -26.22 -42.75 38.93
N PHE A 48 -25.86 -44.04 38.89
CA PHE A 48 -25.34 -44.66 37.67
C PHE A 48 -26.37 -44.68 36.54
N SER A 49 -27.63 -45.07 36.82
CA SER A 49 -28.72 -45.02 35.83
C SER A 49 -28.93 -43.60 35.29
N GLU A 50 -28.98 -42.57 36.15
CA GLU A 50 -29.13 -41.17 35.73
C GLU A 50 -27.95 -40.66 34.87
N VAL A 51 -26.75 -41.21 35.04
CA VAL A 51 -25.58 -40.90 34.20
C VAL A 51 -25.64 -41.64 32.87
N GLU A 52 -26.10 -42.90 32.87
CA GLU A 52 -26.29 -43.71 31.65
C GLU A 52 -27.38 -43.10 30.75
N ASP A 53 -28.50 -42.64 31.31
CA ASP A 53 -29.56 -41.94 30.58
C ASP A 53 -29.03 -40.65 29.91
N LYS A 54 -28.29 -39.82 30.66
CA LYS A 54 -27.66 -38.58 30.13
C LYS A 54 -26.61 -38.87 29.06
N LEU A 55 -25.85 -39.97 29.19
CA LEU A 55 -24.89 -40.40 28.18
C LEU A 55 -25.61 -40.78 26.88
N ASN A 56 -26.74 -41.47 26.97
CA ASN A 56 -27.57 -41.83 25.82
C ASN A 56 -28.18 -40.59 25.15
N GLU A 57 -28.73 -39.64 25.91
CA GLU A 57 -29.20 -38.34 25.38
C GLU A 57 -28.08 -37.58 24.64
N THR A 58 -26.87 -37.55 25.21
CA THR A 58 -25.70 -36.88 24.62
C THR A 58 -25.27 -37.55 23.32
N ASN A 59 -25.29 -38.89 23.26
CA ASN A 59 -24.99 -39.66 22.05
C ASN A 59 -26.03 -39.44 20.95
N GLU A 60 -27.32 -39.35 21.28
CA GLU A 60 -28.37 -39.02 20.30
C GLU A 60 -28.22 -37.60 19.74
N TYR A 61 -27.84 -36.63 20.59
CA TYR A 61 -27.53 -35.27 20.16
C TYR A 61 -26.31 -35.21 19.23
N LEU A 62 -25.23 -35.93 19.56
CA LEU A 62 -24.04 -36.05 18.72
C LEU A 62 -24.37 -36.66 17.35
N GLY A 63 -25.14 -37.74 17.30
CA GLY A 63 -25.57 -38.36 16.04
C GLY A 63 -26.32 -37.39 15.12
N LYS A 64 -27.23 -36.58 15.68
CA LYS A 64 -27.92 -35.52 14.92
C LYS A 64 -26.95 -34.46 14.39
N LYS A 65 -25.94 -34.07 15.17
CA LYS A 65 -24.92 -33.10 14.74
C LYS A 65 -23.97 -33.64 13.67
N GLU A 66 -23.63 -34.93 13.71
CA GLU A 66 -22.90 -35.57 12.62
C GLU A 66 -23.69 -35.60 11.31
N GLU A 67 -25.01 -35.79 11.37
CA GLU A 67 -25.89 -35.78 10.19
C GLU A 67 -26.06 -34.36 9.62
N GLU A 68 -26.23 -33.35 10.48
CA GLU A 68 -26.18 -31.93 10.07
C GLU A 68 -24.84 -31.60 9.37
N MET A 69 -23.69 -32.00 9.94
CA MET A 69 -22.38 -31.75 9.32
C MET A 69 -22.20 -32.47 7.96
N LYS A 70 -22.73 -33.68 7.80
CA LYS A 70 -22.72 -34.39 6.51
C LYS A 70 -23.53 -33.61 5.46
N ASN A 71 -24.70 -33.09 5.83
CA ASN A 71 -25.53 -32.28 4.93
C ASN A 71 -24.84 -30.97 4.52
N ILE A 72 -24.24 -30.24 5.48
CA ILE A 72 -23.46 -29.02 5.22
C ILE A 72 -22.27 -29.33 4.29
N THR A 73 -21.58 -30.46 4.49
CA THR A 73 -20.45 -30.87 3.64
C THR A 73 -20.89 -31.08 2.18
N ILE A 74 -22.03 -31.77 1.97
CA ILE A 74 -22.61 -31.98 0.64
C ILE A 74 -23.01 -30.64 -0.01
N GLU A 75 -23.57 -29.70 0.75
CA GLU A 75 -23.93 -28.38 0.27
C GLU A 75 -22.69 -27.55 -0.14
N CYS A 76 -21.62 -27.57 0.67
CA CYS A 76 -20.34 -26.95 0.34
C CYS A 76 -19.72 -27.52 -0.95
N ASP A 77 -19.75 -28.85 -1.14
CA ASP A 77 -19.23 -29.47 -2.37
C ASP A 77 -20.05 -29.09 -3.62
N ASN A 78 -21.38 -28.96 -3.48
CA ASN A 78 -22.25 -28.47 -4.55
C ASN A 78 -21.97 -26.99 -4.88
N LEU A 79 -21.82 -26.13 -3.88
CA LEU A 79 -21.45 -24.72 -4.07
C LEU A 79 -20.09 -24.58 -4.75
N LYS A 80 -19.10 -25.39 -4.34
CA LYS A 80 -17.76 -25.42 -4.94
C LYS A 80 -17.79 -25.87 -6.40
N LYS A 81 -18.67 -26.82 -6.75
CA LYS A 81 -18.90 -27.27 -8.13
C LYS A 81 -19.57 -26.18 -8.98
N ASN A 82 -20.53 -25.45 -8.43
CA ASN A 82 -21.19 -24.33 -9.11
C ASN A 82 -20.22 -23.18 -9.36
N ALA A 83 -19.46 -22.75 -8.34
CA ALA A 83 -18.42 -21.74 -8.48
C ALA A 83 -17.34 -22.13 -9.53
N SER A 84 -16.99 -23.42 -9.62
CA SER A 84 -16.09 -23.92 -10.67
C SER A 84 -16.68 -23.88 -12.08
N ASN A 85 -18.01 -23.87 -12.23
CA ASN A 85 -18.68 -23.74 -13.52
C ASN A 85 -18.82 -22.27 -13.92
N GLU A 86 -19.27 -21.42 -12.99
CA GLU A 86 -19.33 -19.96 -13.17
C GLU A 86 -17.95 -19.40 -13.51
N SER A 87 -16.89 -19.85 -12.83
CA SER A 87 -15.50 -19.49 -13.14
C SER A 87 -15.09 -19.83 -14.58
N LYS A 88 -15.60 -20.92 -15.16
CA LYS A 88 -15.35 -21.28 -16.57
C LYS A 88 -16.14 -20.40 -17.55
N GLU A 89 -17.38 -20.05 -17.22
CA GLU A 89 -18.19 -19.14 -18.05
C GLU A 89 -17.66 -17.70 -18.01
N LEU A 90 -17.21 -17.23 -16.84
CA LEU A 90 -16.46 -15.98 -16.67
C LEU A 90 -15.16 -16.01 -17.46
N SER A 91 -14.36 -17.08 -17.38
CA SER A 91 -13.13 -17.21 -18.17
C SER A 91 -13.39 -17.14 -19.68
N LYS A 92 -14.51 -17.70 -20.16
CA LYS A 92 -14.90 -17.62 -21.57
C LYS A 92 -15.34 -16.19 -21.95
N SER A 93 -16.15 -15.55 -21.11
CA SER A 93 -16.61 -14.17 -21.31
C SER A 93 -15.46 -13.16 -21.30
N VAL A 94 -14.45 -13.38 -20.44
CA VAL A 94 -13.21 -12.58 -20.42
C VAL A 94 -12.44 -12.72 -21.73
N GLU A 95 -12.35 -13.91 -22.32
CA GLU A 95 -11.66 -14.08 -23.60
C GLU A 95 -12.43 -13.46 -24.78
N GLU A 96 -13.76 -13.53 -24.77
CA GLU A 96 -14.63 -12.82 -25.72
C GLU A 96 -14.53 -11.28 -25.58
N LEU A 97 -14.29 -10.77 -24.36
CA LEU A 97 -14.03 -9.35 -24.11
C LEU A 97 -12.63 -8.92 -24.55
N LYS A 98 -11.59 -9.73 -24.32
CA LYS A 98 -10.24 -9.46 -24.81
C LYS A 98 -10.21 -9.34 -26.34
N GLU A 99 -10.90 -10.22 -27.06
CA GLU A 99 -10.95 -10.14 -28.53
C GLU A 99 -11.68 -8.87 -29.01
N LYS A 100 -12.75 -8.44 -28.31
CA LYS A 100 -13.41 -7.15 -28.59
C LYS A 100 -12.50 -5.95 -28.29
N ILE A 101 -11.70 -6.02 -27.23
CA ILE A 101 -10.69 -5.00 -26.92
C ILE A 101 -9.63 -4.96 -28.03
N ARG A 102 -9.08 -6.11 -28.44
CA ARG A 102 -8.10 -6.24 -29.53
C ARG A 102 -8.58 -5.61 -30.84
N ILE A 103 -9.82 -5.91 -31.23
CA ILE A 103 -10.46 -5.31 -32.43
C ILE A 103 -10.64 -3.79 -32.27
N SER A 104 -10.94 -3.32 -31.05
CA SER A 104 -11.10 -1.89 -30.76
C SER A 104 -9.75 -1.15 -30.79
N GLU A 105 -8.68 -1.79 -30.29
CA GLU A 105 -7.31 -1.28 -30.34
C GLU A 105 -6.80 -1.16 -31.79
N GLU A 106 -7.01 -2.20 -32.62
CA GLU A 106 -6.72 -2.14 -34.07
C GLU A 106 -7.46 -0.98 -34.76
N LEU A 107 -8.73 -0.76 -34.42
CA LEU A 107 -9.53 0.34 -34.96
C LEU A 107 -9.02 1.71 -34.49
N ILE A 108 -8.60 1.83 -33.22
CA ILE A 108 -8.01 3.05 -32.66
C ILE A 108 -6.66 3.36 -33.34
N GLU A 109 -5.84 2.35 -33.61
CA GLU A 109 -4.56 2.51 -34.31
C GLU A 109 -4.77 2.99 -35.76
N GLU A 110 -5.74 2.40 -36.48
CA GLU A 110 -6.13 2.85 -37.82
C GLU A 110 -6.65 4.31 -37.81
N LYS A 111 -7.49 4.68 -36.83
CA LYS A 111 -7.96 6.07 -36.70
C LYS A 111 -6.85 7.03 -36.30
N SER A 112 -5.93 6.63 -35.44
CA SER A 112 -4.77 7.43 -35.03
C SER A 112 -3.84 7.69 -36.22
N LYS A 113 -3.63 6.69 -37.09
CA LYS A 113 -2.90 6.85 -38.34
C LYS A 113 -3.57 7.85 -39.28
N ASN A 114 -4.88 7.74 -39.50
CA ASN A 114 -5.64 8.71 -40.31
C ASN A 114 -5.57 10.13 -39.73
N ILE A 115 -5.62 10.28 -38.39
CA ILE A 115 -5.45 11.58 -37.72
C ILE A 115 -4.03 12.13 -37.94
N SER A 116 -2.99 11.29 -37.90
CA SER A 116 -1.60 11.69 -38.20
C SER A 116 -1.44 12.16 -39.65
N GLU A 117 -2.04 11.47 -40.61
CA GLU A 117 -2.01 11.84 -42.03
C GLU A 117 -2.75 13.18 -42.27
N LEU A 118 -3.93 13.38 -41.66
CA LEU A 118 -4.65 14.65 -41.71
C LEU A 118 -3.89 15.78 -41.00
N THR A 119 -3.20 15.49 -39.89
CA THR A 119 -2.41 16.49 -39.14
C THR A 119 -1.24 16.98 -39.99
N THR A 120 -0.52 16.07 -40.66
CA THR A 120 0.56 16.46 -41.60
C THR A 120 0.03 17.22 -42.81
N GLU A 121 -1.16 16.91 -43.34
CA GLU A 121 -1.79 17.71 -44.40
C GLU A 121 -2.14 19.14 -43.91
N ILE A 122 -2.66 19.27 -42.69
CA ILE A 122 -2.94 20.56 -42.05
C ILE A 122 -1.66 21.35 -41.83
N GLU A 123 -0.58 20.74 -41.34
CA GLU A 123 0.72 21.40 -41.16
C GLU A 123 1.29 21.94 -42.47
N VAL A 124 1.21 21.16 -43.57
CA VAL A 124 1.62 21.61 -44.90
C VAL A 124 0.79 22.82 -45.36
N LYS A 125 -0.53 22.81 -45.13
CA LYS A 125 -1.42 23.94 -45.46
C LYS A 125 -1.16 25.17 -44.58
N VAL A 126 -0.89 25.00 -43.29
CA VAL A 126 -0.51 26.08 -42.36
C VAL A 126 0.82 26.70 -42.77
N GLN A 127 1.80 25.89 -43.19
CA GLN A 127 3.08 26.39 -43.66
C GLN A 127 2.95 27.14 -45.00
N TYR A 128 2.06 26.68 -45.89
CA TYR A 128 1.71 27.42 -47.10
C TYR A 128 1.03 28.77 -46.80
N ILE A 129 0.13 28.83 -45.81
CA ILE A 129 -0.49 30.08 -45.35
C ILE A 129 0.57 31.04 -44.77
N LYS A 130 1.51 30.56 -43.92
CA LYS A 130 2.61 31.38 -43.41
C LYS A 130 3.46 31.98 -44.53
N ASN A 131 3.77 31.20 -45.56
CA ASN A 131 4.50 31.70 -46.73
C ASN A 131 3.71 32.79 -47.48
N LEU A 132 2.38 32.66 -47.58
CA LEU A 132 1.52 33.71 -48.15
C LEU A 132 1.47 34.97 -47.27
N GLU A 133 1.38 34.84 -45.95
CA GLU A 133 1.46 35.98 -45.02
C GLU A 133 2.79 36.71 -45.11
N GLU A 134 3.90 35.98 -45.26
CA GLU A 134 5.23 36.55 -45.42
C GLU A 134 5.38 37.29 -46.76
N ASN A 135 4.82 36.74 -47.85
CA ASN A 135 4.70 37.44 -49.13
C ASN A 135 3.83 38.71 -49.01
N CYS A 136 2.73 38.69 -48.26
CA CYS A 136 1.94 39.88 -47.98
C CYS A 136 2.72 40.93 -47.17
N LYS A 137 3.51 40.53 -46.16
CA LYS A 137 4.40 41.43 -45.41
C LYS A 137 5.48 42.07 -46.30
N ILE A 138 6.00 41.31 -47.28
CA ILE A 138 6.94 41.83 -48.29
C ILE A 138 6.24 42.85 -49.20
N LEU A 139 5.01 42.58 -49.65
CA LEU A 139 4.22 43.52 -50.45
C LEU A 139 3.85 44.80 -49.69
N ASP A 140 3.44 44.70 -48.42
CA ASP A 140 3.18 45.84 -47.53
C ASP A 140 4.45 46.68 -47.29
N LYS A 141 5.61 46.03 -47.18
CA LYS A 141 6.90 46.72 -47.09
C LYS A 141 7.21 47.45 -48.39
N ASN A 142 7.02 46.80 -49.55
CA ASN A 142 7.24 47.40 -50.85
C ASN A 142 6.28 48.59 -51.10
N ASP A 143 5.01 48.52 -50.70
CA ASP A 143 4.07 49.65 -50.79
C ASP A 143 4.47 50.81 -49.85
N LYS A 144 4.94 50.51 -48.63
CA LYS A 144 5.48 51.53 -47.71
C LYS A 144 6.76 52.18 -48.25
N ASP A 145 7.64 51.41 -48.86
CA ASP A 145 8.89 51.92 -49.42
C ASP A 145 8.64 52.69 -50.73
N LEU A 146 7.69 52.27 -51.59
CA LEU A 146 7.19 53.05 -52.72
C LEU A 146 6.49 54.36 -52.29
N ARG A 147 5.69 54.34 -51.22
CA ARG A 147 5.09 55.56 -50.65
C ARG A 147 6.16 56.52 -50.15
N LYS A 148 7.19 56.03 -49.45
CA LYS A 148 8.36 56.84 -49.07
C LYS A 148 9.11 57.36 -50.29
N GLU A 149 9.22 56.57 -51.38
CA GLU A 149 9.87 57.04 -52.60
C GLU A 149 9.06 58.17 -53.26
N ILE A 150 7.74 58.04 -53.36
CA ILE A 150 6.83 59.09 -53.85
C ILE A 150 6.86 60.33 -52.95
N GLU A 151 6.91 60.14 -51.63
CA GLU A 151 7.00 61.22 -50.64
C GLU A 151 8.38 61.91 -50.67
N ASN A 152 9.45 61.16 -50.93
CA ASN A 152 10.78 61.68 -51.24
C ASN A 152 10.80 62.46 -52.56
N TYR A 153 10.19 61.98 -53.65
CA TYR A 153 10.12 62.73 -54.91
C TYR A 153 9.30 64.03 -54.77
N LYS A 154 8.27 64.05 -53.92
CA LYS A 154 7.56 65.29 -53.53
C LYS A 154 8.45 66.21 -52.71
N ALA A 155 9.13 65.68 -51.70
CA ALA A 155 10.08 66.44 -50.88
C ALA A 155 11.27 66.96 -51.70
N GLU A 156 11.69 66.26 -52.75
CA GLU A 156 12.78 66.66 -53.65
C GLU A 156 12.33 67.72 -54.67
N THR A 157 11.05 67.74 -55.07
CA THR A 157 10.49 68.84 -55.88
C THR A 157 10.26 70.11 -55.05
N ASP A 158 9.74 69.99 -53.83
CA ASP A 158 9.67 71.11 -52.86
C ASP A 158 11.07 71.55 -52.37
N GLY A 159 12.01 70.61 -52.33
CA GLY A 159 13.42 70.81 -51.99
C GLY A 159 14.15 71.62 -53.04
N LYS A 160 14.12 71.19 -54.31
CA LYS A 160 14.74 71.91 -55.44
C LYS A 160 14.21 73.35 -55.61
N SER A 161 12.95 73.60 -55.22
CA SER A 161 12.36 74.94 -55.14
C SER A 161 12.98 75.83 -54.04
N LYS A 162 13.32 75.24 -52.88
CA LYS A 162 13.97 75.93 -51.74
C LYS A 162 15.49 75.97 -51.85
N ASP A 163 16.10 75.01 -52.51
CA ASP A 163 17.56 74.94 -52.68
C ASP A 163 18.06 75.94 -53.72
N LEU A 164 17.22 76.35 -54.69
CA LEU A 164 17.52 77.52 -55.53
C LEU A 164 17.72 78.80 -54.69
N ILE A 165 16.92 78.97 -53.62
CA ILE A 165 16.97 80.12 -52.69
C ILE A 165 18.08 79.95 -51.64
N LYS A 166 18.50 78.73 -51.33
CA LYS A 166 19.62 78.46 -50.40
C LYS A 166 20.99 78.48 -51.07
N LEU A 167 21.10 78.17 -52.37
CA LEU A 167 22.39 78.22 -53.08
C LEU A 167 22.94 79.65 -53.15
N GLU A 168 22.06 80.66 -53.30
CA GLU A 168 22.42 82.08 -53.24
C GLU A 168 22.92 82.52 -51.86
N ASN A 169 22.41 81.92 -50.78
CA ASN A 169 22.78 82.28 -49.40
C ASN A 169 24.00 81.49 -48.88
N ASN A 170 24.15 80.21 -49.24
CA ASN A 170 25.25 79.36 -48.76
C ASN A 170 26.62 79.74 -49.35
N PHE A 171 26.66 80.43 -50.50
CA PHE A 171 27.92 80.96 -51.05
C PHE A 171 28.56 82.03 -50.14
N ALA A 172 27.75 82.76 -49.35
CA ALA A 172 28.21 83.78 -48.42
C ALA A 172 28.69 83.23 -47.06
N GLU A 173 28.23 82.05 -46.65
CA GLU A 173 28.49 81.48 -45.32
C GLU A 173 29.65 80.48 -45.30
N ILE A 174 29.87 79.74 -46.40
CA ILE A 174 31.01 78.83 -46.57
C ILE A 174 32.36 79.58 -46.51
N GLN A 175 32.40 80.86 -46.91
CA GLN A 175 33.59 81.71 -46.75
C GLN A 175 33.94 82.04 -45.28
N LYS A 176 32.96 82.00 -44.36
CA LYS A 176 33.21 82.28 -42.93
C LYS A 176 33.67 81.05 -42.16
N LEU A 177 33.00 79.92 -42.34
CA LEU A 177 33.20 78.74 -41.46
C LEU A 177 34.53 78.01 -41.68
N TYR A 178 35.09 78.05 -42.89
CA TYR A 178 36.42 77.48 -43.19
C TYR A 178 37.56 78.17 -42.39
N SER A 179 37.33 79.37 -41.84
CA SER A 179 38.32 80.12 -41.07
C SER A 179 38.37 79.76 -39.57
N THR A 180 37.27 79.24 -39.02
CA THR A 180 37.11 78.96 -37.58
C THR A 180 37.49 77.54 -37.21
N GLU A 181 37.07 76.54 -37.98
CA GLU A 181 37.21 75.12 -37.61
C GLU A 181 38.67 74.61 -37.65
N LYS A 182 39.51 75.25 -38.48
CA LYS A 182 40.97 75.03 -38.52
C LYS A 182 41.68 75.40 -37.22
N LYS A 183 41.05 76.19 -36.34
CA LYS A 183 41.70 76.74 -35.13
C LYS A 183 41.55 75.85 -33.89
N ASP A 184 40.47 75.08 -33.78
CA ASP A 184 40.19 74.27 -32.59
C ASP A 184 40.71 72.83 -32.71
N ILE A 185 40.80 72.28 -33.92
CA ILE A 185 41.48 70.99 -34.18
C ILE A 185 42.97 71.04 -33.73
N MET A 186 43.61 72.22 -33.80
CA MET A 186 45.00 72.39 -33.35
C MET A 186 45.17 72.48 -31.83
N LYS A 187 44.09 72.66 -31.04
CA LYS A 187 44.14 72.69 -29.57
C LYS A 187 43.98 71.33 -28.92
N GLN A 188 43.21 70.43 -29.53
CA GLN A 188 42.90 69.11 -28.94
C GLN A 188 44.04 68.10 -29.11
N LEU A 189 45.00 68.35 -30.01
CA LEU A 189 46.17 67.48 -30.25
C LEU A 189 47.25 67.53 -29.14
N ASN A 190 47.19 68.50 -28.22
CA ASN A 190 48.26 68.73 -27.21
C ASN A 190 48.01 68.08 -25.83
N ASN A 191 46.79 67.61 -25.52
CA ASN A 191 46.49 67.01 -24.21
C ASN A 191 46.67 65.49 -24.15
N LEU A 192 46.99 64.85 -25.29
CA LEU A 192 47.24 63.41 -25.41
C LEU A 192 48.72 63.02 -25.17
N LYS A 193 49.53 63.89 -24.54
CA LYS A 193 50.96 63.68 -24.25
C LYS A 193 51.36 63.73 -22.76
N GLN A 194 50.38 63.74 -21.85
CA GLN A 194 50.63 64.00 -20.41
C GLN A 194 50.40 62.79 -19.48
N VAL A 195 49.97 61.63 -20.01
CA VAL A 195 49.65 60.42 -19.20
C VAL A 195 50.72 59.31 -19.31
N GLU A 196 51.60 59.36 -20.31
CA GLU A 196 52.65 58.36 -20.55
C GLU A 196 53.94 58.60 -19.72
N LYS A 197 53.83 59.28 -18.57
CA LYS A 197 54.99 59.68 -17.75
C LYS A 197 54.69 59.66 -16.25
N ASN A 198 54.49 58.45 -15.70
CA ASN A 198 54.88 58.09 -14.32
C ASN A 198 54.74 56.57 -14.10
N TYR A 199 55.84 55.86 -14.33
CA TYR A 199 56.05 54.45 -14.02
C TYR A 199 57.31 54.38 -13.12
N TYR A 200 57.25 53.66 -12.00
CA TYR A 200 58.32 53.28 -11.02
C TYR A 200 58.59 54.07 -9.70
N GLY A 201 58.82 53.25 -8.64
CA GLY A 201 59.39 53.51 -7.30
C GLY A 201 58.37 53.42 -6.15
N LEU A 202 58.51 52.73 -5.00
CA LEU A 202 59.47 51.78 -4.34
C LEU A 202 58.62 50.90 -3.37
N LEU A 203 58.95 49.71 -2.85
CA LEU A 203 60.12 48.80 -2.89
C LEU A 203 61.32 49.11 -1.95
N ASP A 204 61.20 48.81 -0.65
CA ASP A 204 62.16 48.04 0.20
C ASP A 204 61.61 47.80 1.66
N GLU A 205 62.33 47.02 2.49
CA GLU A 205 62.10 46.70 3.95
C GLU A 205 60.94 45.73 4.30
N ASN A 206 61.05 44.49 4.81
CA ASN A 206 62.10 43.52 5.23
C ASN A 206 62.24 43.20 6.76
N GLU A 207 62.33 41.88 7.06
CA GLU A 207 62.81 41.16 8.26
C GLU A 207 62.74 41.77 9.69
N ASN A 208 61.87 41.25 10.60
CA ASN A 208 62.17 41.16 12.05
C ASN A 208 61.26 40.24 12.91
N LEU A 209 61.30 38.90 12.79
CA LEU A 209 60.74 37.97 13.80
C LEU A 209 61.45 36.60 13.80
N LYS A 210 62.69 36.51 14.33
CA LYS A 210 63.40 35.22 14.40
C LYS A 210 64.46 35.04 15.52
N GLU A 211 64.32 35.69 16.68
CA GLU A 211 65.39 35.62 17.70
C GLU A 211 64.96 35.78 19.18
N GLN A 212 64.07 34.91 19.71
CA GLN A 212 63.82 34.81 21.17
C GLN A 212 63.69 33.35 21.67
N ILE A 213 64.66 32.50 21.29
CA ILE A 213 64.88 31.17 21.90
C ILE A 213 66.23 31.20 22.64
N SER A 214 66.26 31.73 23.87
CA SER A 214 67.49 31.74 24.71
C SER A 214 67.29 31.95 26.23
N GLU A 215 66.10 31.73 26.81
CA GLU A 215 65.86 32.03 28.25
C GLU A 215 65.37 30.83 29.10
N ILE A 216 65.61 29.59 28.64
CA ILE A 216 65.17 28.34 29.32
C ILE A 216 66.32 27.60 30.05
N VAL A 217 67.58 28.05 29.92
CA VAL A 217 68.77 27.26 30.31
C VAL A 217 69.35 27.59 31.71
N LEU A 218 68.82 28.59 32.44
CA LEU A 218 69.50 29.18 33.61
C LEU A 218 68.78 29.08 34.97
N LEU A 219 67.84 28.13 35.14
CA LEU A 219 67.12 27.88 36.41
C LEU A 219 67.15 26.42 36.91
N GLN A 220 68.22 25.66 36.60
CA GLN A 220 68.35 24.24 37.00
C GLN A 220 69.37 23.94 38.12
N GLU A 221 69.98 24.93 38.77
CA GLU A 221 71.14 24.71 39.66
C GLU A 221 70.99 25.10 41.15
N LYS A 222 69.77 25.38 41.66
CA LYS A 222 69.60 25.96 43.02
C LYS A 222 68.62 25.31 44.01
N LEU A 223 68.28 24.02 43.84
CA LEU A 223 67.45 23.28 44.81
C LEU A 223 68.00 21.87 45.14
N LYS A 224 69.26 21.79 45.58
CA LYS A 224 69.93 20.51 45.90
C LYS A 224 70.62 20.43 47.28
N THR A 225 70.04 21.05 48.31
CA THR A 225 70.51 20.90 49.71
C THR A 225 69.38 20.99 50.74
N LEU A 226 68.72 19.87 51.07
CA LEU A 226 67.99 19.67 52.34
C LEU A 226 67.68 18.17 52.61
N SER A 227 68.69 17.32 52.44
CA SER A 227 68.60 15.84 52.42
C SER A 227 68.23 15.13 53.74
N ASN A 228 67.90 15.85 54.81
CA ASN A 228 67.71 15.28 56.15
C ASN A 228 66.26 15.39 56.70
N VAL A 229 65.30 15.79 55.87
CA VAL A 229 63.85 15.71 56.19
C VAL A 229 63.17 14.54 55.46
N ASP A 230 63.80 14.00 54.41
CA ASP A 230 63.20 13.01 53.51
C ASP A 230 62.80 11.68 54.16
N MET A 231 63.46 11.23 55.24
CA MET A 231 63.13 9.91 55.82
C MET A 231 61.84 9.91 56.66
N GLU A 232 61.57 10.97 57.43
CA GLU A 232 60.28 11.11 58.13
C GLU A 232 59.18 11.51 57.15
N LYS A 233 59.50 12.38 56.18
CA LYS A 233 58.60 12.71 55.07
C LYS A 233 58.17 11.45 54.31
N LYS A 234 59.09 10.56 53.94
CA LYS A 234 58.78 9.31 53.21
C LYS A 234 57.91 8.32 54.00
N ASN A 235 58.06 8.26 55.32
CA ASN A 235 57.20 7.43 56.17
C ASN A 235 55.80 8.01 56.35
N LEU A 236 55.67 9.34 56.39
CA LEU A 236 54.37 10.00 56.36
C LEU A 236 53.74 9.91 54.96
N GLU A 237 54.48 10.16 53.88
CA GLU A 237 54.06 10.00 52.48
C GLU A 237 53.55 8.59 52.19
N ASN A 238 54.20 7.54 52.69
CA ASN A 238 53.71 6.16 52.50
C ASN A 238 52.37 5.90 53.23
N LYS A 239 52.15 6.50 54.41
CA LYS A 239 50.86 6.41 55.12
C LYS A 239 49.79 7.27 54.46
N LEU A 240 50.18 8.44 53.97
CA LEU A 240 49.32 9.40 53.29
C LEU A 240 48.90 8.84 51.93
N LYS A 241 49.80 8.22 51.17
CA LYS A 241 49.50 7.45 49.96
C LYS A 241 48.50 6.33 50.21
N LYS A 242 48.68 5.56 51.28
CA LYS A 242 47.74 4.47 51.58
C LYS A 242 46.36 5.00 51.94
N LEU A 243 46.29 6.10 52.69
CA LEU A 243 45.03 6.82 52.94
C LEU A 243 44.44 7.46 51.67
N GLU A 244 45.26 7.95 50.74
CA GLU A 244 44.82 8.46 49.43
C GLU A 244 44.30 7.32 48.55
N GLU A 245 44.93 6.14 48.56
CA GLU A 245 44.46 4.93 47.89
C GLU A 245 43.12 4.47 48.48
N ASP A 246 43.00 4.37 49.81
CA ASP A 246 41.75 4.02 50.51
C ASP A 246 40.64 5.07 50.25
N ILE A 247 40.97 6.38 50.24
CA ILE A 247 40.02 7.46 49.91
C ILE A 247 39.61 7.41 48.44
N ASN A 248 40.52 7.12 47.52
CA ASN A 248 40.20 7.01 46.09
C ASN A 248 39.30 5.80 45.81
N ILE A 249 39.54 4.66 46.47
CA ILE A 249 38.66 3.48 46.40
C ILE A 249 37.26 3.85 46.91
N LEU A 250 37.15 4.46 48.09
CA LEU A 250 35.86 4.90 48.64
C LEU A 250 35.15 5.96 47.79
N GLN A 251 35.91 6.87 47.15
CA GLN A 251 35.35 7.84 46.19
C GLN A 251 34.85 7.14 44.92
N GLN A 252 35.57 6.14 44.41
CA GLN A 252 35.17 5.36 43.25
C GLN A 252 33.93 4.52 43.53
N GLU A 253 33.85 3.84 44.68
CA GLU A 253 32.67 3.11 45.14
C GLU A 253 31.45 4.03 45.34
N ASN A 254 31.66 5.24 45.86
CA ASN A 254 30.59 6.23 46.02
C ASN A 254 30.11 6.78 44.66
N VAL A 255 31.02 7.00 43.69
CA VAL A 255 30.68 7.38 42.32
C VAL A 255 29.91 6.25 41.61
N GLU A 256 30.30 4.98 41.78
CA GLU A 256 29.52 3.85 41.27
C GLU A 256 28.16 3.73 41.94
N SER A 257 28.09 3.86 43.26
CA SER A 257 26.82 3.82 44.01
C SER A 257 25.87 4.92 43.55
N LYS A 258 26.40 6.13 43.29
CA LYS A 258 25.63 7.24 42.73
C LYS A 258 25.17 6.97 41.30
N LYS A 259 26.02 6.40 40.43
CA LYS A 259 25.62 5.95 39.08
C LYS A 259 24.53 4.87 39.11
N ARG A 260 24.58 3.94 40.07
CA ARG A 260 23.53 2.91 40.28
C ARG A 260 22.21 3.56 40.70
N LEU A 261 22.24 4.59 41.57
CA LEU A 261 21.08 5.41 41.92
C LEU A 261 20.51 6.18 40.73
N GLU A 262 21.33 6.90 39.96
CA GLU A 262 20.89 7.61 38.74
C GLU A 262 20.32 6.66 37.67
N ASN A 263 20.79 5.41 37.60
CA ASN A 263 20.22 4.40 36.72
C ASN A 263 18.89 3.83 37.25
N MET A 264 18.72 3.71 38.57
CA MET A 264 17.43 3.36 39.19
C MET A 264 16.37 4.44 38.98
N GLU A 265 16.74 5.72 39.03
CA GLU A 265 15.84 6.84 38.72
C GLU A 265 15.39 6.80 37.24
N LYS A 266 16.30 6.54 36.29
CA LYS A 266 15.96 6.34 34.86
C LYS A 266 15.07 5.11 34.62
N LEU A 267 15.22 4.05 35.42
CA LEU A 267 14.31 2.91 35.41
C LEU A 267 12.90 3.32 35.89
N GLY A 268 12.80 4.19 36.90
CA GLY A 268 11.54 4.81 37.31
C GLY A 268 10.86 5.60 36.18
N GLU A 269 11.60 6.49 35.51
CA GLU A 269 11.06 7.21 34.33
C GLU A 269 10.59 6.28 33.21
N ASN A 270 11.24 5.13 33.03
CA ASN A 270 10.84 4.15 32.01
C ASN A 270 9.57 3.40 32.42
N VAL A 271 9.36 3.13 33.71
CA VAL A 271 8.08 2.60 34.23
C VAL A 271 6.95 3.61 34.00
N ASP A 272 7.16 4.89 34.29
CA ASP A 272 6.16 5.94 34.02
C ASP A 272 5.81 6.04 32.52
N LYS A 273 6.82 5.99 31.63
CA LYS A 273 6.63 5.97 30.17
C LYS A 273 5.82 4.74 29.73
N LEU A 274 6.15 3.55 30.23
CA LEU A 274 5.42 2.32 29.94
C LEU A 274 3.98 2.36 30.48
N GLU A 275 3.74 3.00 31.62
CA GLU A 275 2.38 3.17 32.15
C GLU A 275 1.55 4.20 31.36
N THR A 276 2.17 5.27 30.83
CA THR A 276 1.50 6.13 29.85
C THR A 276 1.19 5.42 28.54
N GLU A 277 2.10 4.60 28.01
CA GLU A 277 1.85 3.86 26.77
C GLU A 277 0.79 2.76 26.96
N ARG A 278 0.79 2.08 28.11
CA ARG A 278 -0.29 1.14 28.49
C ARG A 278 -1.66 1.83 28.52
N LYS A 279 -1.75 3.07 29.01
CA LYS A 279 -3.00 3.85 28.98
C LYS A 279 -3.39 4.23 27.55
N ARG A 280 -2.42 4.63 26.71
CA ARG A 280 -2.62 4.95 25.28
C ARG A 280 -3.17 3.74 24.52
N LEU A 281 -2.56 2.57 24.69
CA LEU A 281 -2.99 1.31 24.08
C LEU A 281 -4.37 0.87 24.58
N LEU A 282 -4.70 1.09 25.86
CA LEU A 282 -6.04 0.78 26.39
C LEU A 282 -7.13 1.67 25.77
N GLU A 283 -6.85 2.95 25.52
CA GLU A 283 -7.74 3.82 24.75
C GLU A 283 -7.87 3.40 23.28
N GLU A 284 -6.79 2.89 22.68
CA GLU A 284 -6.77 2.41 21.30
C GLU A 284 -7.60 1.11 21.14
N VAL A 285 -7.48 0.16 22.08
CA VAL A 285 -8.36 -1.02 22.16
C VAL A 285 -9.83 -0.63 22.31
N ASN A 286 -10.14 0.39 23.12
CA ASN A 286 -11.52 0.89 23.25
C ASN A 286 -12.05 1.56 21.96
N LYS A 287 -11.18 2.15 21.14
CA LYS A 287 -11.55 2.66 19.80
C LYS A 287 -11.79 1.50 18.81
N LEU A 288 -10.95 0.47 18.84
CA LEU A 288 -11.14 -0.75 18.04
C LEU A 288 -12.47 -1.46 18.38
N GLY A 289 -12.88 -1.46 19.65
CA GLY A 289 -14.20 -1.95 20.07
C GLY A 289 -15.35 -1.23 19.35
N LYS A 290 -15.31 0.11 19.29
CA LYS A 290 -16.31 0.90 18.54
C LYS A 290 -16.26 0.64 17.02
N ILE A 291 -15.07 0.54 16.44
CA ILE A 291 -14.91 0.21 15.02
C ILE A 291 -15.51 -1.17 14.71
N HIS A 292 -15.47 -2.12 15.65
CA HIS A 292 -16.13 -3.42 15.51
C HIS A 292 -17.66 -3.31 15.57
N GLU A 293 -18.22 -2.49 16.47
CA GLU A 293 -19.66 -2.18 16.51
C GLU A 293 -20.13 -1.49 15.21
N ASP A 294 -19.41 -0.45 14.76
CA ASP A 294 -19.66 0.27 13.50
C ASP A 294 -19.59 -0.68 12.30
N LYS A 295 -18.62 -1.61 12.28
CA LYS A 295 -18.49 -2.65 11.24
C LYS A 295 -19.72 -3.55 11.20
N ILE A 296 -20.20 -4.02 12.36
CA ILE A 296 -21.42 -4.84 12.44
C ILE A 296 -22.64 -4.06 11.94
N GLU A 297 -22.75 -2.76 12.24
CA GLU A 297 -23.83 -1.92 11.70
C GLU A 297 -23.73 -1.76 10.18
N ILE A 298 -22.53 -1.59 9.63
CA ILE A 298 -22.28 -1.51 8.18
C ILE A 298 -22.61 -2.84 7.49
N GLU A 299 -22.17 -3.99 8.02
CA GLU A 299 -22.49 -5.31 7.47
C GLU A 299 -24.00 -5.56 7.42
N ASN A 300 -24.74 -5.19 8.47
CA ASN A 300 -26.21 -5.27 8.48
C ASN A 300 -26.86 -4.35 7.42
N LYS A 301 -26.37 -3.11 7.26
CA LYS A 301 -26.85 -2.20 6.20
C LYS A 301 -26.53 -2.72 4.79
N LEU A 302 -25.39 -3.37 4.63
CA LEU A 302 -24.96 -3.94 3.36
C LEU A 302 -25.88 -5.10 2.95
N VAL A 303 -26.20 -6.01 3.87
CA VAL A 303 -27.20 -7.09 3.64
C VAL A 303 -28.58 -6.53 3.27
N VAL A 304 -29.05 -5.45 3.91
CA VAL A 304 -30.32 -4.79 3.53
C VAL A 304 -30.24 -4.18 2.11
N THR A 305 -29.07 -3.65 1.74
CA THR A 305 -28.83 -3.04 0.43
C THR A 305 -28.74 -4.10 -0.68
N GLU A 306 -28.07 -5.23 -0.45
CA GLU A 306 -28.00 -6.38 -1.36
C GLU A 306 -29.39 -6.97 -1.63
N ASN A 307 -30.20 -7.16 -0.58
CA ASN A 307 -31.58 -7.63 -0.74
C ASN A 307 -32.44 -6.64 -1.54
N SER A 308 -32.21 -5.34 -1.37
CA SER A 308 -32.88 -4.28 -2.14
C SER A 308 -32.44 -4.29 -3.61
N LEU A 309 -31.14 -4.45 -3.87
CA LEU A 309 -30.57 -4.57 -5.22
C LEU A 309 -31.13 -5.80 -5.95
N ARG A 310 -31.17 -6.96 -5.29
CA ARG A 310 -31.75 -8.19 -5.84
C ARG A 310 -33.22 -8.00 -6.25
N SER A 311 -34.01 -7.30 -5.44
CA SER A 311 -35.40 -6.94 -5.80
C SER A 311 -35.49 -5.99 -6.99
N VAL A 312 -34.49 -5.13 -7.22
CA VAL A 312 -34.42 -4.26 -8.40
C VAL A 312 -33.98 -5.06 -9.64
N GLU A 313 -33.04 -5.98 -9.52
CA GLU A 313 -32.62 -6.89 -10.60
C GLU A 313 -33.77 -7.79 -11.06
N GLU A 314 -34.54 -8.36 -10.15
CA GLU A 314 -35.75 -9.14 -10.46
C GLU A 314 -36.77 -8.30 -11.26
N LYS A 315 -37.02 -7.06 -10.83
CA LYS A 315 -37.90 -6.11 -11.55
C LYS A 315 -37.35 -5.74 -12.93
N TYR A 316 -36.03 -5.54 -13.04
CA TYR A 316 -35.37 -5.25 -14.31
C TYR A 316 -35.48 -6.42 -15.29
N GLN A 317 -35.27 -7.66 -14.84
CA GLN A 317 -35.45 -8.86 -15.67
C GLN A 317 -36.90 -9.05 -16.14
N VAL A 318 -37.89 -8.71 -15.31
CA VAL A 318 -39.31 -8.70 -15.72
C VAL A 318 -39.54 -7.63 -16.79
N LEU A 319 -39.10 -6.39 -16.55
CA LEU A 319 -39.26 -5.27 -17.48
C LEU A 319 -38.54 -5.52 -18.82
N GLN A 320 -37.39 -6.18 -18.80
CA GLN A 320 -36.66 -6.58 -20.02
C GLN A 320 -37.47 -7.60 -20.84
N LYS A 321 -38.07 -8.61 -20.20
CA LYS A 321 -38.94 -9.57 -20.89
C LYS A 321 -40.19 -8.91 -21.47
N GLU A 322 -40.79 -7.95 -20.76
CA GLU A 322 -41.91 -7.15 -21.27
C GLU A 322 -41.49 -6.29 -22.48
N TYR A 323 -40.32 -5.65 -22.42
CA TYR A 323 -39.76 -4.88 -23.53
C TYR A 323 -39.46 -5.74 -24.76
N GLU A 324 -38.85 -6.91 -24.58
CA GLU A 324 -38.58 -7.86 -25.66
C GLU A 324 -39.87 -8.39 -26.30
N SER A 325 -40.90 -8.66 -25.49
CA SER A 325 -42.24 -9.03 -25.97
C SER A 325 -42.88 -7.90 -26.80
N PHE A 326 -42.89 -6.66 -26.29
CA PHE A 326 -43.41 -5.49 -26.98
C PHE A 326 -42.65 -5.15 -28.27
N ARG A 327 -41.32 -5.31 -28.27
CA ARG A 327 -40.49 -5.17 -29.47
C ARG A 327 -40.83 -6.25 -30.50
N GLY A 328 -41.12 -7.48 -30.05
CA GLY A 328 -41.63 -8.56 -30.88
C GLY A 328 -42.96 -8.22 -31.55
N SER A 329 -43.97 -7.79 -30.78
CA SER A 329 -45.30 -7.44 -31.31
C SER A 329 -45.23 -6.25 -32.28
N THR A 330 -44.44 -5.22 -31.96
CA THR A 330 -44.24 -4.05 -32.84
C THR A 330 -43.59 -4.46 -34.17
N LYS A 331 -42.68 -5.45 -34.16
CA LYS A 331 -42.06 -5.97 -35.39
C LYS A 331 -43.10 -6.68 -36.27
N THR A 332 -43.95 -7.54 -35.69
CA THR A 332 -45.02 -8.22 -36.43
C THR A 332 -46.07 -7.24 -36.97
N GLU A 333 -46.48 -6.23 -36.19
CA GLU A 333 -47.40 -5.19 -36.68
C GLU A 333 -46.82 -4.39 -37.85
N LYS A 334 -45.51 -4.09 -37.81
CA LYS A 334 -44.81 -3.43 -38.93
C LYS A 334 -44.73 -4.32 -40.18
N GLU A 335 -44.53 -5.63 -40.01
CA GLU A 335 -44.52 -6.60 -41.10
C GLU A 335 -45.93 -6.74 -41.73
N GLU A 336 -46.98 -6.79 -40.92
CA GLU A 336 -48.38 -6.76 -41.39
C GLU A 336 -48.72 -5.44 -42.11
N PHE A 337 -48.28 -4.30 -41.59
CA PHE A 337 -48.50 -2.99 -42.22
C PHE A 337 -47.80 -2.91 -43.58
N ASN A 338 -46.55 -3.35 -43.67
CA ASN A 338 -45.81 -3.40 -44.93
C ASN A 338 -46.48 -4.33 -45.96
N LEU A 339 -47.01 -5.48 -45.52
CA LEU A 339 -47.76 -6.38 -46.39
C LEU A 339 -49.06 -5.75 -46.88
N ARG A 340 -49.80 -5.04 -46.02
CA ARG A 340 -51.00 -4.27 -46.42
C ARG A 340 -50.65 -3.14 -47.39
N TYR A 341 -49.56 -2.43 -47.17
CA TYR A 341 -49.08 -1.37 -48.06
C TYR A 341 -48.79 -1.93 -49.46
N LYS A 342 -48.03 -3.03 -49.54
CA LYS A 342 -47.71 -3.69 -50.82
C LYS A 342 -48.96 -4.15 -51.56
N ASN A 343 -49.92 -4.77 -50.87
CA ASN A 343 -51.20 -5.17 -51.47
C ASN A 343 -52.02 -3.96 -51.96
N LEU A 344 -51.85 -2.78 -51.36
CA LEU A 344 -52.48 -1.54 -51.80
C LEU A 344 -51.80 -0.96 -53.05
N GLU A 345 -50.47 -1.08 -53.13
CA GLU A 345 -49.63 -0.66 -54.24
C GLU A 345 -49.91 -1.51 -55.49
N GLU A 346 -49.92 -2.84 -55.37
CA GLU A 346 -50.32 -3.77 -56.43
C GLU A 346 -51.74 -3.43 -56.97
N LYS A 347 -52.68 -3.11 -56.07
CA LYS A 347 -54.05 -2.72 -56.46
C LYS A 347 -54.13 -1.31 -57.09
N TYR A 348 -53.22 -0.41 -56.75
CA TYR A 348 -53.10 0.89 -57.41
C TYR A 348 -52.58 0.72 -58.84
N GLU A 349 -51.58 -0.15 -59.06
CA GLU A 349 -51.08 -0.50 -60.39
C GLU A 349 -52.19 -1.09 -61.28
N GLU A 350 -53.02 -2.02 -60.76
CA GLU A 350 -54.19 -2.55 -61.48
C GLU A 350 -55.15 -1.43 -61.95
N LEU A 351 -55.48 -0.48 -61.07
CA LEU A 351 -56.36 0.65 -61.38
C LEU A 351 -55.74 1.63 -62.39
N VAL A 352 -54.42 1.84 -62.35
CA VAL A 352 -53.71 2.63 -63.37
C VAL A 352 -53.77 1.94 -64.73
N LEU A 353 -53.63 0.61 -64.76
CA LEU A 353 -53.75 -0.20 -65.97
C LEU A 353 -55.17 -0.13 -66.55
N GLU A 354 -56.20 -0.25 -65.71
CA GLU A 354 -57.61 -0.09 -66.12
C GLU A 354 -57.88 1.32 -66.66
N LYS A 355 -57.41 2.37 -65.97
CA LYS A 355 -57.52 3.77 -66.43
C LYS A 355 -56.90 3.95 -67.83
N ASN A 356 -55.73 3.37 -68.08
CA ASN A 356 -55.05 3.48 -69.37
C ASN A 356 -55.82 2.74 -70.49
N VAL A 357 -56.43 1.58 -70.18
CA VAL A 357 -57.32 0.87 -71.13
C VAL A 357 -58.58 1.68 -71.44
N LEU A 358 -59.17 2.35 -70.44
CA LEU A 358 -60.33 3.24 -70.65
C LEU A 358 -59.96 4.49 -71.46
N LEU A 359 -58.78 5.08 -71.23
CA LEU A 359 -58.28 6.21 -72.00
C LEU A 359 -58.06 5.83 -73.49
N GLY A 360 -57.52 4.64 -73.76
CA GLY A 360 -57.41 4.12 -75.13
C GLY A 360 -58.77 3.99 -75.84
N LYS A 361 -59.81 3.55 -75.13
CA LYS A 361 -61.19 3.50 -75.66
C LYS A 361 -61.79 4.89 -75.91
N LEU A 362 -61.49 5.86 -75.05
CA LEU A 362 -61.93 7.25 -75.23
C LEU A 362 -61.37 7.84 -76.52
N ASN A 363 -60.07 7.66 -76.77
CA ASN A 363 -59.42 8.15 -77.99
C ASN A 363 -60.05 7.55 -79.26
N THR A 364 -60.38 6.25 -79.27
CA THR A 364 -61.08 5.63 -80.41
C THR A 364 -62.48 6.20 -80.66
N LEU A 365 -63.19 6.62 -79.60
CA LEU A 365 -64.49 7.28 -79.72
C LEU A 365 -64.38 8.72 -80.26
N GLU A 366 -63.30 9.44 -79.93
CA GLU A 366 -63.02 10.77 -80.50
C GLU A 366 -62.66 10.69 -81.99
N GLU A 367 -61.90 9.68 -82.42
CA GLU A 367 -61.65 9.43 -83.85
C GLU A 367 -62.93 9.12 -84.62
N ASP A 368 -63.85 8.34 -84.06
CA ASP A 368 -65.13 8.03 -84.70
C ASP A 368 -66.09 9.24 -84.70
N LYS A 369 -66.04 10.10 -83.69
CA LYS A 369 -66.74 11.39 -83.69
C LYS A 369 -66.27 12.29 -84.85
N LEU A 370 -64.96 12.38 -85.07
CA LEU A 370 -64.35 13.16 -86.17
C LEU A 370 -64.84 12.69 -87.55
N LYS A 371 -64.91 11.37 -87.79
CA LYS A 371 -65.45 10.78 -89.03
C LYS A 371 -66.94 11.11 -89.23
N LEU A 372 -67.70 11.26 -88.14
CA LEU A 372 -69.11 11.62 -88.17
C LEU A 372 -69.31 13.11 -88.52
N GLU A 373 -68.50 14.00 -87.92
CA GLU A 373 -68.51 15.44 -88.22
C GLU A 373 -68.10 15.72 -89.68
N GLU A 374 -67.14 14.96 -90.23
CA GLU A 374 -66.73 15.07 -91.63
C GLU A 374 -67.81 14.57 -92.62
N SER A 375 -68.62 13.59 -92.20
CA SER A 375 -69.80 13.14 -92.96
C SER A 375 -70.95 14.16 -92.93
N LEU A 376 -71.12 14.88 -91.82
CA LEU A 376 -72.11 15.96 -91.68
C LEU A 376 -71.74 17.19 -92.52
N ARG A 377 -70.44 17.49 -92.65
CA ARG A 377 -69.95 18.61 -93.46
C ARG A 377 -70.22 18.44 -94.97
N LYS A 378 -70.13 17.20 -95.48
CA LYS A 378 -70.44 16.86 -96.88
C LYS A 378 -71.93 16.92 -97.25
N SER A 379 -72.84 17.00 -96.27
CA SER A 379 -74.29 17.07 -96.51
C SER A 379 -74.86 18.51 -96.41
N LEU A 380 -73.99 19.52 -96.26
CA LEU A 380 -74.35 20.93 -96.07
C LEU A 380 -73.91 21.85 -97.23
N GLU A 381 -73.26 21.33 -98.28
CA GLU A 381 -72.76 22.13 -99.42
C GLU A 381 -73.72 22.24 -100.63
N ASP A 382 -74.85 21.53 -100.62
CA ASP A 382 -75.83 21.51 -101.74
C ASP A 382 -76.99 22.53 -101.62
N VAL A 383 -76.95 23.46 -100.65
CA VAL A 383 -78.04 24.41 -100.38
C VAL A 383 -77.52 25.85 -100.26
N GLU A 384 -77.29 26.52 -101.40
CA GLU A 384 -77.92 27.82 -101.74
C GLU A 384 -77.31 28.45 -103.00
N SER A 385 -78.11 28.53 -104.06
CA SER A 385 -77.76 29.29 -105.27
C SER A 385 -78.97 30.07 -105.78
N ASN A 386 -79.00 31.40 -105.60
CA ASN A 386 -79.52 32.26 -106.67
C ASN A 386 -79.14 33.75 -106.65
N LYS A 387 -79.21 34.29 -107.86
CA LYS A 387 -78.65 35.54 -108.40
C LYS A 387 -79.36 36.86 -108.02
N ASN A 388 -78.57 37.93 -108.19
CA ASN A 388 -78.94 39.26 -108.76
C ASN A 388 -79.83 40.23 -107.95
N ILE A 389 -79.17 41.13 -107.19
CA ILE A 389 -79.35 42.59 -107.34
C ILE A 389 -77.95 43.20 -107.33
N LYS A 390 -77.45 43.60 -108.51
CA LYS A 390 -76.03 43.92 -108.75
C LYS A 390 -75.87 45.17 -109.61
N GLN A 391 -75.72 46.33 -108.97
CA GLN A 391 -74.81 47.42 -109.39
C GLN A 391 -74.83 48.62 -108.41
N ASP A 392 -76.00 49.05 -107.92
CA ASP A 392 -76.07 50.24 -107.02
C ASP A 392 -75.62 49.97 -105.58
N ILE A 393 -75.57 48.69 -105.18
CA ILE A 393 -75.00 48.25 -103.90
C ILE A 393 -73.46 48.27 -103.93
N GLU A 394 -72.81 48.31 -105.10
CA GLU A 394 -71.37 48.03 -105.25
C GLU A 394 -70.46 49.18 -104.77
N LEU A 395 -70.95 50.42 -104.75
CA LEU A 395 -70.21 51.58 -104.21
C LEU A 395 -70.33 51.70 -102.69
N LEU A 396 -71.54 51.51 -102.13
CA LEU A 396 -71.73 51.42 -100.67
C LEU A 396 -71.16 50.12 -100.09
N LYS A 397 -71.03 49.05 -100.90
CA LYS A 397 -70.30 47.85 -100.52
C LYS A 397 -68.83 48.13 -100.32
N LYS A 398 -68.15 48.95 -101.12
CA LYS A 398 -66.71 49.21 -100.88
C LYS A 398 -66.45 49.88 -99.53
N GLU A 399 -67.21 50.91 -99.16
CA GLU A 399 -67.06 51.54 -97.83
C GLU A 399 -67.54 50.61 -96.71
N LYS A 400 -68.64 49.87 -96.91
CA LYS A 400 -69.10 48.87 -95.95
C LYS A 400 -68.11 47.72 -95.79
N GLU A 401 -67.51 47.22 -96.86
CA GLU A 401 -66.52 46.13 -96.86
C GLU A 401 -65.20 46.61 -96.27
N GLU A 402 -64.78 47.86 -96.48
CA GLU A 402 -63.61 48.41 -95.78
C GLU A 402 -63.88 48.58 -94.26
N LEU A 403 -65.07 49.05 -93.87
CA LEU A 403 -65.47 49.09 -92.46
C LEU A 403 -65.70 47.70 -91.86
N THR A 404 -66.20 46.74 -92.64
CA THR A 404 -66.40 45.33 -92.22
C THR A 404 -65.06 44.61 -92.15
N PHE A 405 -64.08 44.97 -92.98
CA PHE A 405 -62.70 44.49 -92.90
C PHE A 405 -61.96 45.07 -91.70
N ARG A 406 -62.16 46.35 -91.38
CA ARG A 406 -61.65 46.96 -90.13
C ARG A 406 -62.33 46.37 -88.89
N LEU A 407 -63.64 46.17 -88.91
CA LEU A 407 -64.38 45.48 -87.84
C LEU A 407 -63.94 44.03 -87.71
N SER A 408 -63.80 43.28 -88.81
CA SER A 408 -63.26 41.91 -88.82
C SER A 408 -61.85 41.85 -88.23
N LYS A 409 -60.98 42.81 -88.58
CA LYS A 409 -59.63 42.91 -88.01
C LYS A 409 -59.65 43.29 -86.52
N MET A 410 -60.58 44.14 -86.09
CA MET A 410 -60.79 44.46 -84.67
C MET A 410 -61.40 43.29 -83.90
N ASP A 411 -62.30 42.50 -84.49
CA ASP A 411 -62.89 41.30 -83.88
C ASP A 411 -61.87 40.15 -83.81
N LEU A 412 -60.97 40.02 -84.79
CA LEU A 412 -59.79 39.15 -84.71
C LEU A 412 -58.88 39.60 -83.57
N SER A 413 -58.47 40.87 -83.54
CA SER A 413 -57.59 41.39 -82.48
C SER A 413 -58.25 41.36 -81.09
N LYS A 414 -59.57 41.51 -81.03
CA LYS A 414 -60.37 41.32 -79.80
C LYS A 414 -60.39 39.85 -79.38
N LYS A 415 -60.59 38.90 -80.31
CA LYS A 415 -60.50 37.46 -80.01
C LYS A 415 -59.10 37.03 -79.59
N GLU A 416 -58.06 37.60 -80.19
CA GLU A 416 -56.66 37.41 -79.78
C GLU A 416 -56.43 37.94 -78.36
N LEU A 417 -56.96 39.13 -78.02
CA LEU A 417 -56.92 39.69 -76.67
C LEU A 417 -57.77 38.90 -75.67
N GLU A 418 -58.94 38.39 -76.05
CA GLU A 418 -59.78 37.51 -75.23
C GLU A 418 -59.06 36.17 -74.99
N SER A 419 -58.41 35.60 -76.00
CA SER A 419 -57.59 34.40 -75.88
C SER A 419 -56.35 34.62 -74.99
N MET A 420 -55.67 35.76 -75.09
CA MET A 420 -54.59 36.13 -74.15
C MET A 420 -55.11 36.36 -72.73
N CYS A 421 -56.30 36.94 -72.56
CA CYS A 421 -56.91 37.11 -71.24
C CYS A 421 -57.31 35.76 -70.59
N VAL A 422 -57.69 34.77 -71.40
CA VAL A 422 -57.91 33.39 -70.94
C VAL A 422 -56.58 32.75 -70.53
N LEU A 423 -55.57 32.75 -71.41
CA LEU A 423 -54.24 32.20 -71.12
C LEU A 423 -53.58 32.85 -69.88
N ASN A 424 -53.64 34.17 -69.75
CA ASN A 424 -53.13 34.87 -68.56
C ASN A 424 -53.93 34.55 -67.29
N ASN A 425 -55.22 34.19 -67.39
CA ASN A 425 -55.99 33.72 -66.24
C ASN A 425 -55.65 32.28 -65.87
N GLU A 426 -55.41 31.41 -66.86
CA GLU A 426 -54.95 30.03 -66.65
C GLU A 426 -53.55 30.01 -66.02
N GLU A 427 -52.61 30.81 -66.52
CA GLU A 427 -51.28 31.00 -65.93
C GLU A 427 -51.38 31.56 -64.49
N LYS A 428 -52.25 32.54 -64.25
CA LYS A 428 -52.52 33.09 -62.92
C LYS A 428 -53.18 32.10 -61.95
N ILE A 429 -53.91 31.11 -62.46
CA ILE A 429 -54.44 29.99 -61.67
C ILE A 429 -53.30 29.01 -61.36
N GLY A 430 -52.51 28.60 -62.35
CA GLY A 430 -51.34 27.76 -62.16
C GLY A 430 -50.35 28.33 -61.13
N LEU A 431 -50.00 29.61 -61.24
CA LEU A 431 -49.16 30.31 -60.26
C LEU A 431 -49.79 30.40 -58.86
N ARG A 432 -51.12 30.41 -58.74
CA ARG A 432 -51.80 30.35 -57.42
C ARG A 432 -51.72 28.97 -56.80
N ASP A 433 -51.89 27.93 -57.62
CA ASP A 433 -51.84 26.55 -57.19
C ASP A 433 -50.40 26.18 -56.77
N GLU A 434 -49.40 26.61 -57.55
CA GLU A 434 -47.97 26.50 -57.21
C GLU A 434 -47.62 27.26 -55.92
N ILE A 435 -48.13 28.50 -55.73
CA ILE A 435 -48.00 29.23 -54.45
C ILE A 435 -48.68 28.49 -53.29
N SER A 436 -49.79 27.79 -53.54
CA SER A 436 -50.48 26.99 -52.52
C SER A 436 -49.67 25.75 -52.14
N GLU A 437 -49.11 25.06 -53.12
CA GLU A 437 -48.27 23.88 -52.95
C GLU A 437 -46.96 24.23 -52.23
N LEU A 438 -46.29 25.32 -52.60
CA LEU A 438 -45.11 25.85 -51.90
C LEU A 438 -45.42 26.20 -50.43
N LYS A 439 -46.59 26.80 -50.14
CA LYS A 439 -47.03 27.04 -48.75
C LYS A 439 -47.26 25.74 -47.97
N GLN A 440 -47.75 24.70 -48.65
CA GLN A 440 -47.96 23.39 -48.05
C GLN A 440 -46.63 22.71 -47.72
N GLN A 441 -45.64 22.79 -48.63
CA GLN A 441 -44.27 22.33 -48.41
C GLN A 441 -43.57 23.08 -47.26
N ILE A 442 -43.69 24.42 -47.20
CA ILE A 442 -43.18 25.23 -46.08
C ILE A 442 -43.78 24.78 -44.74
N ASN A 443 -45.06 24.44 -44.69
CA ASN A 443 -45.70 23.91 -43.48
C ASN A 443 -45.22 22.51 -43.09
N VAL A 444 -44.82 21.66 -44.04
CA VAL A 444 -44.18 20.36 -43.75
C VAL A 444 -42.79 20.60 -43.15
N ILE A 445 -41.96 21.41 -43.81
CA ILE A 445 -40.60 21.75 -43.35
C ILE A 445 -40.62 22.39 -41.95
N ASN A 446 -41.60 23.24 -41.64
CA ASN A 446 -41.75 23.82 -40.30
C ASN A 446 -42.10 22.78 -39.22
N LYS A 447 -42.91 21.76 -39.55
CA LYS A 447 -43.19 20.65 -38.63
C LYS A 447 -41.98 19.74 -38.42
N GLU A 448 -41.23 19.47 -39.49
CA GLU A 448 -39.96 18.73 -39.41
C GLU A 448 -38.95 19.49 -38.55
N LYS A 449 -38.79 20.80 -38.75
CA LYS A 449 -37.95 21.67 -37.91
C LYS A 449 -38.32 21.57 -36.42
N GLN A 450 -39.62 21.63 -36.10
CA GLN A 450 -40.09 21.49 -34.72
C GLN A 450 -39.75 20.10 -34.15
N SER A 451 -39.91 19.03 -34.94
CA SER A 451 -39.51 17.67 -34.54
C SER A 451 -37.99 17.51 -34.33
N PHE A 452 -37.17 18.21 -35.12
CA PHE A 452 -35.72 18.28 -34.91
C PHE A 452 -35.36 19.07 -33.64
N GLU A 453 -36.02 20.20 -33.36
CA GLU A 453 -35.82 20.95 -32.11
C GLU A 453 -36.18 20.11 -30.88
N GLU A 454 -37.28 19.36 -30.92
CA GLU A 454 -37.68 18.40 -29.87
C GLU A 454 -36.75 17.18 -29.75
N SER A 455 -36.00 16.85 -30.80
CA SER A 455 -34.98 15.79 -30.75
C SER A 455 -33.66 16.32 -30.20
N TYR A 456 -33.29 17.56 -30.55
CA TYR A 456 -32.10 18.25 -30.05
C TYR A 456 -32.16 18.47 -28.53
N THR A 457 -33.32 18.85 -27.98
CA THR A 457 -33.49 18.95 -26.52
C THR A 457 -33.33 17.61 -25.83
N LYS A 458 -33.86 16.52 -26.39
CA LYS A 458 -33.65 15.14 -25.87
C LYS A 458 -32.18 14.71 -25.92
N VAL A 459 -31.44 15.10 -26.96
CA VAL A 459 -29.99 14.84 -27.05
C VAL A 459 -29.26 15.58 -25.92
N ASN A 460 -29.55 16.86 -25.68
CA ASN A 460 -28.93 17.62 -24.58
C ASN A 460 -29.28 17.05 -23.19
N ASP A 461 -30.50 16.55 -22.99
CA ASP A 461 -30.91 15.86 -21.76
C ASP A 461 -30.15 14.53 -21.57
N ILE A 462 -29.87 13.80 -22.66
CA ILE A 462 -29.06 12.57 -22.64
C ILE A 462 -27.58 12.92 -22.34
N ASP A 463 -27.04 13.96 -22.96
CA ASP A 463 -25.66 14.41 -22.77
C ASP A 463 -25.42 14.89 -21.32
N SER A 464 -26.39 15.62 -20.77
CA SER A 464 -26.40 16.03 -19.36
C SER A 464 -26.44 14.83 -18.39
N LYS A 465 -27.19 13.77 -18.75
CA LYS A 465 -27.21 12.51 -17.97
C LYS A 465 -25.91 11.73 -18.12
N TYR A 466 -25.31 11.73 -19.32
CA TYR A 466 -24.03 11.08 -19.58
C TYR A 466 -22.90 11.72 -18.76
N HIS A 467 -22.77 13.05 -18.77
CA HIS A 467 -21.80 13.75 -17.92
C HIS A 467 -22.00 13.49 -16.42
N ARG A 468 -23.26 13.39 -15.97
CA ARG A 468 -23.57 13.02 -14.58
C ARG A 468 -23.11 11.60 -14.22
N LEU A 469 -23.39 10.63 -15.10
CA LEU A 469 -22.93 9.24 -14.97
C LEU A 469 -21.40 9.12 -14.99
N VAL A 470 -20.71 9.94 -15.81
CA VAL A 470 -19.24 10.00 -15.83
C VAL A 470 -18.69 10.50 -14.49
N ALA A 471 -19.28 11.57 -13.92
CA ALA A 471 -18.87 12.09 -12.61
C ALA A 471 -19.13 11.07 -11.47
N GLU A 472 -20.29 10.39 -11.48
CA GLU A 472 -20.61 9.32 -10.53
C GLU A 472 -19.63 8.13 -10.67
N LEU A 473 -19.22 7.77 -11.90
CA LEU A 473 -18.19 6.75 -12.13
C LEU A 473 -16.81 7.18 -11.63
N GLU A 474 -16.39 8.44 -11.81
CA GLU A 474 -15.13 8.95 -11.23
C GLU A 474 -15.16 8.92 -9.69
N GLU A 475 -16.27 9.30 -9.05
CA GLU A 475 -16.41 9.25 -7.60
C GLU A 475 -16.36 7.81 -7.04
N ILE A 476 -17.00 6.86 -7.72
CA ILE A 476 -16.89 5.43 -7.41
C ILE A 476 -15.46 4.93 -7.59
N ASN A 477 -14.78 5.29 -8.69
CA ASN A 477 -13.43 4.82 -8.99
C ASN A 477 -12.39 5.38 -7.99
N ASN A 478 -12.55 6.65 -7.59
CA ASN A 478 -11.77 7.27 -6.52
C ASN A 478 -11.98 6.57 -5.17
N SER A 479 -13.22 6.20 -4.84
CA SER A 479 -13.55 5.43 -3.64
C SER A 479 -12.93 4.03 -3.68
N LEU A 480 -12.97 3.37 -4.83
CA LEU A 480 -12.39 2.05 -5.06
C LEU A 480 -10.85 2.08 -4.97
N SER A 481 -10.19 3.17 -5.37
CA SER A 481 -8.75 3.37 -5.14
C SER A 481 -8.43 3.44 -3.64
N LYS A 482 -9.18 4.23 -2.87
CA LYS A 482 -9.00 4.33 -1.40
C LYS A 482 -9.19 2.97 -0.71
N PHE A 483 -10.22 2.21 -1.08
CA PHE A 483 -10.42 0.88 -0.53
C PHE A 483 -9.32 -0.11 -0.93
N LYS A 484 -8.69 0.03 -2.11
CA LYS A 484 -7.50 -0.76 -2.48
C LYS A 484 -6.30 -0.42 -1.59
N GLU A 485 -6.04 0.86 -1.36
CA GLU A 485 -4.97 1.34 -0.48
C GLU A 485 -5.17 0.85 0.96
N GLU A 486 -6.38 0.99 1.51
CA GLU A 486 -6.74 0.50 2.84
C GLU A 486 -6.58 -1.03 2.96
N ASN A 487 -6.98 -1.79 1.94
CA ASN A 487 -6.83 -3.25 1.92
C ASN A 487 -5.36 -3.69 1.86
N GLU A 488 -4.48 -2.97 1.13
CA GLU A 488 -3.04 -3.24 1.19
C GLU A 488 -2.43 -2.90 2.56
N VAL A 489 -2.87 -1.81 3.22
CA VAL A 489 -2.47 -1.49 4.59
C VAL A 489 -2.93 -2.59 5.57
N LEU A 490 -4.15 -3.08 5.45
CA LEU A 490 -4.67 -4.19 6.27
C LEU A 490 -3.93 -5.52 6.01
N LYS A 491 -3.51 -5.80 4.77
CA LYS A 491 -2.64 -6.95 4.46
C LYS A 491 -1.26 -6.83 5.10
N LEU A 492 -0.67 -5.64 5.10
CA LEU A 492 0.63 -5.39 5.76
C LEU A 492 0.49 -5.54 7.28
N SER A 493 -0.57 -4.98 7.87
CA SER A 493 -0.88 -5.13 9.31
C SER A 493 -1.06 -6.60 9.71
N ASN A 494 -1.85 -7.38 8.95
CA ASN A 494 -2.01 -8.81 9.19
C ASN A 494 -0.70 -9.60 9.05
N LYS A 495 0.19 -9.23 8.12
CA LYS A 495 1.53 -9.85 8.02
C LYS A 495 2.37 -9.55 9.25
N GLN A 496 2.33 -8.31 9.77
CA GLN A 496 3.03 -7.93 10.98
C GLN A 496 2.49 -8.69 12.20
N MET A 497 1.18 -8.67 12.43
CA MET A 497 0.55 -9.41 13.54
C MET A 497 0.82 -10.91 13.49
N ASN A 498 0.92 -11.52 12.30
CA ASN A 498 1.32 -12.93 12.17
C ASN A 498 2.80 -13.16 12.53
N SER A 499 3.68 -12.20 12.27
CA SER A 499 5.08 -12.25 12.71
C SER A 499 5.18 -12.09 14.24
N ASP A 500 4.43 -11.15 14.81
CA ASP A 500 4.41 -10.88 16.24
C ASP A 500 3.83 -12.09 17.02
N ASN A 501 2.71 -12.65 16.55
CA ASN A 501 2.13 -13.89 17.10
C ASN A 501 3.11 -15.08 17.02
N LYS A 502 3.91 -15.17 15.95
CA LYS A 502 4.94 -16.21 15.82
C LYS A 502 6.04 -16.03 16.86
N HIS A 503 6.54 -14.81 17.06
CA HIS A 503 7.52 -14.52 18.11
C HIS A 503 6.96 -14.76 19.51
N ILE A 504 5.72 -14.35 19.80
CA ILE A 504 5.05 -14.65 21.08
C ILE A 504 4.90 -16.17 21.27
N SER A 505 4.63 -16.94 20.21
CA SER A 505 4.59 -18.41 20.29
C SER A 505 5.96 -19.03 20.53
N GLU A 506 7.02 -18.48 19.95
CA GLU A 506 8.41 -18.91 20.17
C GLU A 506 8.86 -18.59 21.61
N GLU A 507 8.57 -17.39 22.11
CA GLU A 507 8.85 -16.95 23.48
C GLU A 507 8.09 -17.82 24.51
N ASN A 508 6.79 -18.06 24.31
CA ASN A 508 6.01 -18.96 25.15
C ASN A 508 6.56 -20.39 25.14
N SER A 509 7.10 -20.87 24.02
CA SER A 509 7.75 -22.19 23.95
C SER A 509 9.08 -22.22 24.71
N SER A 510 9.83 -21.11 24.73
CA SER A 510 11.05 -20.98 25.55
C SER A 510 10.70 -20.96 27.03
N LEU A 511 9.74 -20.12 27.44
CA LEU A 511 9.28 -20.01 28.83
C LEU A 511 8.68 -21.33 29.35
N LEU A 512 8.05 -22.13 28.49
CA LEU A 512 7.63 -23.49 28.83
C LEU A 512 8.83 -24.40 29.15
N GLY A 513 9.91 -24.32 28.37
CA GLY A 513 11.17 -25.01 28.65
C GLY A 513 11.79 -24.57 29.98
N ASP A 514 11.86 -23.26 30.23
CA ASP A 514 12.38 -22.70 31.49
C ASP A 514 11.54 -23.16 32.71
N ILE A 515 10.22 -23.26 32.55
CA ILE A 515 9.31 -23.80 33.57
C ILE A 515 9.54 -25.30 33.81
N GLU A 516 9.86 -26.08 32.77
CA GLU A 516 10.21 -27.50 32.91
C GLU A 516 11.56 -27.69 33.61
N GLU A 517 12.57 -26.88 33.27
CA GLU A 517 13.86 -26.88 33.96
C GLU A 517 13.71 -26.47 35.44
N LEU A 518 12.93 -25.42 35.73
CA LEU A 518 12.64 -25.01 37.11
C LEU A 518 11.90 -26.09 37.91
N LYS A 519 11.00 -26.87 37.29
CA LYS A 519 10.35 -28.02 37.94
C LYS A 519 11.37 -29.11 38.28
N LEU A 520 12.26 -29.46 37.35
CA LEU A 520 13.33 -30.45 37.59
C LEU A 520 14.25 -29.99 38.73
N ASN A 521 14.61 -28.70 38.77
CA ASN A 521 15.40 -28.12 39.85
C ASN A 521 14.67 -28.16 41.20
N ILE A 522 13.36 -27.84 41.24
CA ILE A 522 12.53 -27.97 42.46
C ILE A 522 12.46 -29.43 42.93
N GLU A 523 12.30 -30.39 42.01
CA GLU A 523 12.26 -31.82 42.34
C GLU A 523 13.62 -32.30 42.90
N HIS A 524 14.74 -31.86 42.30
CA HIS A 524 16.09 -32.11 42.81
C HIS A 524 16.29 -31.55 44.23
N TYR A 525 15.94 -30.29 44.49
CA TYR A 525 16.05 -29.69 45.82
C TYR A 525 15.12 -30.34 46.86
N ASN A 526 13.97 -30.87 46.44
CA ASN A 526 13.10 -31.64 47.33
C ASN A 526 13.73 -32.99 47.73
N VAL A 527 14.43 -33.67 46.81
CA VAL A 527 15.21 -34.88 47.12
C VAL A 527 16.35 -34.55 48.09
N GLU A 528 17.15 -33.52 47.81
CA GLU A 528 18.24 -33.08 48.68
C GLU A 528 17.73 -32.70 50.09
N LYS A 529 16.60 -32.01 50.17
CA LYS A 529 15.94 -31.67 51.45
C LYS A 529 15.55 -32.91 52.25
N VAL A 530 14.98 -33.94 51.60
CA VAL A 530 14.65 -35.21 52.27
C VAL A 530 15.91 -35.92 52.77
N GLU A 531 17.01 -35.92 52.00
CA GLU A 531 18.29 -36.46 52.46
C GLU A 531 18.87 -35.70 53.67
N LEU A 532 18.70 -34.38 53.73
CA LEU A 532 19.10 -33.55 54.86
C LEU A 532 18.22 -33.80 56.09
N GLU A 533 16.90 -33.91 55.93
CA GLU A 533 15.97 -34.29 57.01
C GLU A 533 16.30 -35.69 57.57
N GLU A 534 16.64 -36.66 56.71
CA GLU A 534 17.14 -37.97 57.15
C GLU A 534 18.45 -37.89 57.96
N LYS A 535 19.39 -37.04 57.53
CA LYS A 535 20.65 -36.79 58.26
C LYS A 535 20.38 -36.12 59.61
N GLU A 536 19.47 -35.16 59.68
CA GLU A 536 19.04 -34.52 60.92
C GLU A 536 18.40 -35.51 61.89
N ILE A 537 17.52 -36.41 61.41
CA ILE A 537 16.92 -37.48 62.23
C ILE A 537 17.99 -38.45 62.76
N LYS A 538 19.01 -38.80 61.95
CA LYS A 538 20.12 -39.66 62.37
C LYS A 538 20.96 -38.99 63.47
N LEU A 539 21.34 -37.73 63.27
CA LEU A 539 22.08 -36.93 64.27
C LEU A 539 21.27 -36.65 65.53
N GLY A 540 19.95 -36.48 65.41
CA GLY A 540 19.04 -36.33 66.55
C GLY A 540 19.02 -37.56 67.45
N LYS A 541 18.94 -38.76 66.87
CA LYS A 541 19.05 -40.03 67.61
C LYS A 541 20.41 -40.21 68.28
N GLU A 542 21.50 -39.90 67.56
CA GLU A 542 22.85 -39.97 68.11
C GLU A 542 23.04 -39.00 69.30
N LYS A 543 22.48 -37.79 69.20
CA LYS A 543 22.43 -36.81 70.29
C LYS A 543 21.60 -37.31 71.48
N GLU A 544 20.45 -37.95 71.26
CA GLU A 544 19.66 -38.57 72.34
C GLU A 544 20.42 -39.71 73.02
N GLU A 545 21.12 -40.58 72.27
CA GLU A 545 21.99 -41.61 72.84
C GLU A 545 23.14 -41.02 73.65
N LEU A 546 23.77 -39.94 73.17
CA LEU A 546 24.83 -39.24 73.90
C LEU A 546 24.30 -38.55 75.16
N LEU A 547 23.10 -37.96 75.11
CA LEU A 547 22.43 -37.41 76.30
C LEU A 547 22.09 -38.50 77.31
N LEU A 548 21.59 -39.66 76.88
CA LEU A 548 21.31 -40.80 77.78
C LEU A 548 22.60 -41.36 78.41
N ARG A 549 23.72 -41.37 77.67
CA ARG A 549 25.04 -41.72 78.22
C ARG A 549 25.54 -40.65 79.19
N LEU A 550 25.34 -39.37 78.89
CA LEU A 550 25.68 -38.27 79.77
C LEU A 550 24.88 -38.35 81.08
N GLU A 551 23.56 -38.54 81.01
CA GLU A 551 22.68 -38.67 82.18
C GLU A 551 23.13 -39.83 83.09
N LYS A 552 23.44 -40.99 82.52
CA LYS A 552 24.03 -42.13 83.24
C LYS A 552 25.35 -41.75 83.91
N ALA A 553 26.26 -41.10 83.20
CA ALA A 553 27.53 -40.65 83.76
C ALA A 553 27.34 -39.59 84.87
N THR A 554 26.39 -38.66 84.76
CA THR A 554 26.06 -37.74 85.85
C THR A 554 25.40 -38.43 87.03
N ALA A 555 24.54 -39.43 86.80
CA ALA A 555 23.96 -40.22 87.88
C ALA A 555 25.03 -41.03 88.63
N GLU A 556 25.98 -41.65 87.90
CA GLU A 556 27.15 -42.32 88.45
C GLU A 556 28.06 -41.35 89.22
N ILE A 557 28.29 -40.14 88.70
CA ILE A 557 29.01 -39.07 89.42
C ILE A 557 28.26 -38.67 90.70
N GLU A 558 26.93 -38.52 90.66
CA GLU A 558 26.14 -38.15 91.84
C GLU A 558 26.13 -39.28 92.88
N THR A 559 26.09 -40.56 92.48
CA THR A 559 26.27 -41.68 93.41
C THR A 559 27.69 -41.72 93.98
N LEU A 560 28.73 -41.59 93.16
CA LEU A 560 30.13 -41.54 93.62
C LEU A 560 30.41 -40.33 94.53
N LYS A 561 29.71 -39.22 94.33
CA LYS A 561 29.77 -38.00 95.15
C LYS A 561 29.04 -38.16 96.47
N ASN A 562 27.89 -38.87 96.48
CA ASN A 562 27.19 -39.25 97.70
C ASN A 562 27.97 -40.30 98.51
N GLU A 563 28.59 -41.29 97.84
CA GLU A 563 29.54 -42.22 98.45
C GLU A 563 30.76 -41.47 99.01
N ASN A 564 31.32 -40.49 98.28
CA ASN A 564 32.36 -39.60 98.81
C ASN A 564 31.89 -38.79 100.03
N HIS A 565 30.64 -38.34 100.06
CA HIS A 565 30.08 -37.61 101.20
C HIS A 565 29.93 -38.53 102.43
N GLN A 566 29.45 -39.76 102.23
CA GLN A 566 29.37 -40.78 103.28
C GLN A 566 30.76 -41.26 103.74
N LEU A 567 31.74 -41.33 102.85
CA LEU A 567 33.16 -41.61 103.18
C LEU A 567 33.79 -40.46 103.98
N ARG A 568 33.45 -39.20 103.65
CA ARG A 568 33.88 -38.01 104.41
C ARG A 568 33.26 -37.96 105.81
N GLU A 569 32.01 -38.39 105.99
CA GLU A 569 31.37 -38.46 107.31
C GLU A 569 31.82 -39.67 108.15
N SER A 570 32.19 -40.79 107.51
CA SER A 570 32.56 -42.03 108.22
C SER A 570 34.06 -42.19 108.56
N LYS A 571 34.93 -41.29 108.11
CA LYS A 571 36.39 -41.36 108.39
C LYS A 571 37.04 -40.07 108.89
N ILE A 572 36.62 -39.60 110.08
CA ILE A 572 37.62 -39.07 111.04
C ILE A 572 38.32 -40.27 111.70
N SER A 573 39.24 -40.90 110.95
CA SER A 573 40.55 -41.39 111.44
C SER A 573 41.28 -42.24 110.39
N LYS A 574 42.61 -42.06 110.33
CA LYS A 574 43.63 -42.93 109.68
C LYS A 574 43.68 -42.91 108.13
N VAL A 575 44.37 -41.88 107.63
CA VAL A 575 45.66 -41.96 106.89
C VAL A 575 45.91 -43.18 105.98
N ASN A 576 46.09 -42.91 104.67
CA ASN A 576 47.22 -43.34 103.80
C ASN A 576 46.84 -42.96 102.34
N THR A 577 47.39 -41.92 101.69
CA THR A 577 48.68 -41.91 100.96
C THR A 577 49.03 -43.22 100.24
N GLU A 578 48.38 -43.47 99.09
CA GLU A 578 48.97 -44.15 97.92
C GLU A 578 48.07 -44.09 96.65
N VAL A 579 46.76 -43.87 96.80
CA VAL A 579 45.78 -43.96 95.68
C VAL A 579 45.86 -42.80 94.68
N GLU A 580 46.10 -41.56 95.13
CA GLU A 580 46.02 -40.36 94.27
C GLU A 580 47.05 -40.33 93.13
N PHE A 581 48.17 -41.08 93.21
CA PHE A 581 49.14 -41.15 92.12
C PHE A 581 48.64 -42.04 90.97
N LEU A 582 47.93 -43.13 91.27
CA LEU A 582 47.40 -44.05 90.27
C LEU A 582 46.24 -43.43 89.47
N ASP A 583 45.32 -42.72 90.12
CA ASP A 583 44.22 -42.04 89.41
C ASP A 583 44.72 -40.87 88.54
N VAL A 584 45.75 -40.13 88.99
CA VAL A 584 46.37 -39.08 88.15
C VAL A 584 47.14 -39.71 86.97
N GLN A 585 47.78 -40.86 87.17
CA GLN A 585 48.45 -41.60 86.11
C GLN A 585 47.45 -42.19 85.09
N GLN A 586 46.32 -42.73 85.56
CA GLN A 586 45.19 -43.22 84.76
C GLN A 586 44.61 -42.08 83.90
N ASN A 587 44.24 -40.96 84.51
CA ASN A 587 43.71 -39.78 83.82
C ASN A 587 44.71 -39.19 82.80
N TYR A 588 46.01 -39.23 83.09
CA TYR A 588 47.04 -38.84 82.12
C TYR A 588 47.07 -39.77 80.91
N TYR A 589 46.95 -41.09 81.09
CA TYR A 589 46.88 -42.04 79.99
C TYR A 589 45.58 -41.94 79.19
N GLU A 590 44.44 -41.65 79.82
CA GLU A 590 43.15 -41.46 79.15
C GLU A 590 43.13 -40.16 78.34
N MET A 591 43.61 -39.04 78.90
CA MET A 591 43.78 -37.80 78.12
C MET A 591 44.82 -37.97 77.00
N LYS A 592 45.88 -38.74 77.22
CA LYS A 592 46.86 -39.03 76.17
C LYS A 592 46.25 -39.86 75.03
N THR A 593 45.45 -40.88 75.37
CA THR A 593 44.73 -41.69 74.38
C THR A 593 43.79 -40.81 73.54
N LYS A 594 42.99 -39.95 74.19
CA LYS A 594 42.14 -38.98 73.48
C LYS A 594 42.91 -37.97 72.64
N HIS A 595 44.06 -37.51 73.11
CA HIS A 595 44.93 -36.62 72.33
C HIS A 595 45.50 -37.34 71.09
N ASP A 596 45.91 -38.60 71.24
CA ASP A 596 46.41 -39.42 70.14
C ASP A 596 45.29 -39.76 69.13
N GLU A 597 44.05 -40.03 69.59
CA GLU A 597 42.85 -40.17 68.77
C GLU A 597 42.53 -38.88 67.98
N LEU A 598 42.45 -37.73 68.66
CA LEU A 598 42.24 -36.42 68.02
C LEU A 598 43.40 -36.06 67.07
N SER A 599 44.63 -36.50 67.34
CA SER A 599 45.76 -36.32 66.43
C SER A 599 45.67 -37.23 65.20
N ILE A 600 45.05 -38.40 65.30
CA ILE A 600 44.74 -39.29 64.16
C ILE A 600 43.58 -38.70 63.34
N GLU A 601 42.54 -38.19 63.99
CA GLU A 601 41.40 -37.53 63.34
C GLU A 601 41.82 -36.26 62.60
N ASN A 602 42.63 -35.37 63.21
CA ASN A 602 43.21 -34.22 62.52
C ASN A 602 44.10 -34.63 61.33
N LYS A 603 44.78 -35.80 61.39
CA LYS A 603 45.52 -36.32 60.23
C LYS A 603 44.58 -36.80 59.12
N LYS A 604 43.45 -37.44 59.46
CA LYS A 604 42.43 -37.81 58.46
C LYS A 604 41.82 -36.57 57.80
N LEU A 605 41.38 -35.59 58.58
CA LEU A 605 40.83 -34.33 58.06
C LEU A 605 41.84 -33.57 57.20
N ASN A 606 43.12 -33.52 57.59
CA ASN A 606 44.17 -32.92 56.74
C ASN A 606 44.38 -33.70 55.43
N ASN A 607 44.30 -35.04 55.44
CA ASN A 607 44.35 -35.83 54.21
C ASN A 607 43.13 -35.60 53.32
N GLU A 608 41.92 -35.50 53.89
CA GLU A 608 40.69 -35.18 53.16
C GLU A 608 40.77 -33.77 52.54
N ILE A 609 41.29 -32.78 53.28
CA ILE A 609 41.59 -31.43 52.75
C ILE A 609 42.62 -31.49 51.61
N GLU A 610 43.64 -32.35 51.70
CA GLU A 610 44.61 -32.56 50.62
C GLU A 610 43.98 -33.23 49.38
N GLU A 611 43.04 -34.16 49.57
CA GLU A 611 42.27 -34.77 48.49
C GLU A 611 41.32 -33.77 47.82
N PHE A 612 40.58 -32.96 48.59
CA PHE A 612 39.79 -31.86 48.03
C PHE A 612 40.66 -30.83 47.31
N GLY A 613 41.88 -30.55 47.80
CA GLY A 613 42.86 -29.72 47.11
C GLY A 613 43.20 -30.24 45.72
N LYS A 614 43.45 -31.55 45.59
CA LYS A 614 43.73 -32.22 44.29
C LYS A 614 42.52 -32.19 43.35
N VAL A 615 41.30 -32.33 43.87
CA VAL A 615 40.07 -32.20 43.07
C VAL A 615 39.89 -30.77 42.56
N VAL A 616 40.17 -29.76 43.38
CA VAL A 616 40.15 -28.35 42.97
C VAL A 616 41.25 -28.05 41.94
N GLU A 617 42.44 -28.64 42.05
CA GLU A 617 43.47 -28.55 41.01
C GLU A 617 43.01 -29.18 39.68
N GLN A 618 42.40 -30.37 39.71
CA GLN A 618 41.84 -31.02 38.52
C GLN A 618 40.77 -30.18 37.83
N PHE A 619 39.80 -29.64 38.58
CA PHE A 619 38.80 -28.73 38.01
C PHE A 619 39.42 -27.46 37.42
N ASN A 620 40.49 -26.92 38.02
CA ASN A 620 41.20 -25.77 37.45
C ASN A 620 41.97 -26.12 36.17
N GLU A 621 42.49 -27.35 36.02
CA GLU A 621 43.07 -27.82 34.76
C GLU A 621 42.02 -28.03 33.68
N GLU A 622 40.87 -28.60 34.01
CA GLU A 622 39.74 -28.75 33.08
C GLU A 622 39.18 -27.41 32.64
N ARG A 623 39.01 -26.46 33.58
CA ARG A 623 38.59 -25.09 33.25
C ARG A 623 39.55 -24.43 32.26
N LYS A 624 40.88 -24.56 32.47
CA LYS A 624 41.88 -24.06 31.53
C LYS A 624 41.81 -24.71 30.15
N LYS A 625 41.47 -26.00 30.06
CA LYS A 625 41.25 -26.68 28.76
C LYS A 625 40.03 -26.13 28.05
N PHE A 626 38.89 -25.96 28.75
CA PHE A 626 37.69 -25.36 28.18
C PHE A 626 37.92 -23.91 27.75
N GLU A 627 38.59 -23.11 28.59
CA GLU A 627 39.00 -21.73 28.32
C GLU A 627 39.90 -21.67 27.07
N SER A 628 40.82 -22.62 26.88
CA SER A 628 41.60 -22.75 25.63
C SER A 628 40.73 -23.07 24.41
N THR A 629 39.78 -24.02 24.52
CA THR A 629 38.90 -24.36 23.38
C THR A 629 37.93 -23.24 23.01
N ILE A 630 37.48 -22.44 23.97
CA ILE A 630 36.66 -21.24 23.71
C ILE A 630 37.49 -20.22 22.91
N ASN A 631 38.72 -19.92 23.35
CA ASN A 631 39.62 -19.02 22.62
C ASN A 631 39.92 -19.51 21.17
N GLU A 632 40.04 -20.83 20.94
CA GLU A 632 40.20 -21.39 19.60
C GLU A 632 38.93 -21.23 18.74
N LEU A 633 37.74 -21.42 19.32
CA LEU A 633 36.46 -21.22 18.62
C LEU A 633 36.20 -19.74 18.30
N GLU A 634 36.49 -18.82 19.21
CA GLU A 634 36.41 -17.36 18.98
C GLU A 634 37.37 -16.91 17.88
N ARG A 635 38.57 -17.50 17.84
CA ARG A 635 39.53 -17.28 16.75
C ARG A 635 38.99 -17.79 15.41
N HIS A 636 38.46 -19.02 15.35
CA HIS A 636 37.87 -19.55 14.11
C HIS A 636 36.63 -18.76 13.66
N GLN A 637 35.81 -18.26 14.58
CA GLN A 637 34.70 -17.36 14.27
C GLN A 637 35.21 -16.06 13.64
N SER A 638 36.32 -15.51 14.16
CA SER A 638 36.96 -14.31 13.62
C SER A 638 37.59 -14.56 12.23
N GLU A 639 38.22 -15.71 12.02
CA GLU A 639 38.76 -16.15 10.72
C GLU A 639 37.64 -16.28 9.67
N LEU A 640 36.53 -16.96 10.00
CA LEU A 640 35.36 -17.10 9.12
C LEU A 640 34.67 -15.76 8.83
N LEU A 641 34.66 -14.83 9.79
CA LEU A 641 34.07 -13.49 9.59
C LEU A 641 34.92 -12.65 8.62
N ASN A 642 36.24 -12.78 8.69
CA ASN A 642 37.17 -12.19 7.72
C ASN A 642 37.07 -12.85 6.34
N GLU A 643 36.97 -14.18 6.24
CA GLU A 643 36.77 -14.89 4.97
C GLU A 643 35.45 -14.46 4.30
N LYS A 644 34.37 -14.36 5.07
CA LYS A 644 33.07 -13.84 4.60
C LYS A 644 33.16 -12.39 4.10
N GLN A 645 34.04 -11.57 4.68
CA GLN A 645 34.28 -10.20 4.23
C GLN A 645 35.11 -10.17 2.94
N LEU A 646 36.17 -10.97 2.83
CA LEU A 646 36.96 -11.11 1.60
C LEU A 646 36.12 -11.66 0.43
N LEU A 647 35.26 -12.65 0.66
CA LEU A 647 34.33 -13.17 -0.35
C LEU A 647 33.28 -12.13 -0.77
N LYS A 648 32.85 -11.24 0.13
CA LYS A 648 32.00 -10.09 -0.25
C LYS A 648 32.76 -9.10 -1.14
N GLU A 649 34.01 -8.80 -0.79
CA GLU A 649 34.87 -7.90 -1.55
C GLU A 649 35.18 -8.48 -2.95
N GLU A 650 35.49 -9.78 -3.05
CA GLU A 650 35.66 -10.49 -4.32
C GLU A 650 34.37 -10.46 -5.17
N ILE A 651 33.19 -10.64 -4.57
CA ILE A 651 31.90 -10.55 -5.27
C ILE A 651 31.65 -9.11 -5.79
N GLU A 652 32.01 -8.07 -5.04
CA GLU A 652 31.88 -6.68 -5.50
C GLU A 652 32.94 -6.31 -6.56
N GLU A 653 34.15 -6.86 -6.46
CA GLU A 653 35.20 -6.70 -7.49
C GLU A 653 34.77 -7.39 -8.80
N LEU A 654 34.20 -8.60 -8.72
CA LEU A 654 33.64 -9.32 -9.87
C LEU A 654 32.41 -8.63 -10.48
N LYS A 655 31.64 -7.84 -9.70
CA LYS A 655 30.55 -6.99 -10.22
C LYS A 655 31.04 -5.72 -10.90
N THR A 656 32.16 -5.16 -10.43
CA THR A 656 32.71 -3.88 -10.94
C THR A 656 33.71 -4.07 -12.09
N SER A 657 34.26 -5.27 -12.25
CA SER A 657 35.14 -5.62 -13.37
C SER A 657 34.37 -5.80 -14.69
N PRO A 658 34.65 -5.02 -15.76
CA PRO A 658 33.92 -5.09 -17.02
C PRO A 658 34.34 -6.30 -17.87
N ILE A 659 33.83 -7.49 -17.54
CA ILE A 659 34.12 -8.72 -18.30
C ILE A 659 33.29 -8.78 -19.59
N ASN A 660 34.01 -8.67 -20.70
CA ASN A 660 33.55 -8.70 -22.07
C ASN A 660 32.96 -10.08 -22.47
N LEU A 661 31.67 -10.27 -22.24
CA LEU A 661 30.94 -11.52 -22.53
C LEU A 661 30.64 -11.71 -24.03
N ASN A 662 31.66 -12.06 -24.82
CA ASN A 662 31.47 -12.49 -26.21
C ASN A 662 32.31 -13.72 -26.65
N SER A 663 32.94 -14.44 -25.71
CA SER A 663 33.79 -15.61 -26.03
C SER A 663 33.77 -16.72 -24.97
N ALA A 664 32.58 -17.23 -24.60
CA ALA A 664 32.45 -18.39 -23.71
C ALA A 664 31.22 -19.30 -23.96
N LYS A 665 30.48 -19.12 -25.06
CA LYS A 665 29.57 -20.16 -25.55
C LYS A 665 30.38 -21.17 -26.37
N ASN A 666 30.14 -22.46 -26.16
CA ASN A 666 30.77 -23.63 -26.82
C ASN A 666 32.13 -24.11 -26.23
N SER A 667 32.13 -24.81 -25.09
CA SER A 667 33.15 -25.87 -24.84
C SER A 667 32.83 -26.91 -23.75
N SER A 668 31.92 -26.65 -22.80
CA SER A 668 31.80 -27.47 -21.57
C SER A 668 30.49 -28.26 -21.39
N PHE A 669 29.56 -28.25 -22.34
CA PHE A 669 28.28 -28.99 -22.22
C PHE A 669 28.31 -30.39 -22.87
N ASP A 670 29.20 -30.62 -23.86
CA ASP A 670 29.23 -31.86 -24.66
C ASP A 670 30.02 -33.02 -24.03
N LYS A 671 30.63 -32.84 -22.85
CA LYS A 671 31.40 -33.89 -22.17
C LYS A 671 30.56 -34.82 -21.30
N LEU A 672 29.32 -34.47 -20.97
CA LEU A 672 28.43 -35.35 -20.17
C LEU A 672 27.59 -36.32 -21.02
N ASN A 673 27.31 -35.98 -22.29
CA ASN A 673 26.46 -36.81 -23.17
C ASN A 673 27.21 -37.97 -23.85
N ASN A 674 28.54 -38.02 -23.78
CA ASN A 674 29.37 -39.01 -24.49
C ASN A 674 29.67 -40.29 -23.68
N LEU A 675 28.93 -40.55 -22.60
CA LEU A 675 29.07 -41.75 -21.75
C LEU A 675 27.99 -42.83 -22.00
N ASN A 676 27.32 -42.77 -23.17
CA ASN A 676 26.17 -43.62 -23.51
C ASN A 676 26.42 -44.64 -24.64
N ILE A 677 27.68 -44.92 -25.00
CA ILE A 677 28.03 -45.94 -26.01
C ILE A 677 29.19 -46.83 -25.52
N LEU A 678 28.88 -47.76 -24.62
CA LEU A 678 29.61 -49.01 -24.48
C LEU A 678 28.62 -50.16 -24.55
N LYS A 679 28.34 -50.60 -25.77
CA LYS A 679 27.63 -51.85 -26.03
C LYS A 679 28.48 -53.00 -25.50
N PHE A 680 28.12 -53.56 -24.35
CA PHE A 680 28.52 -54.93 -24.03
C PHE A 680 27.58 -55.89 -24.76
N ASP A 681 27.91 -56.10 -26.03
CA ASP A 681 27.34 -57.15 -26.85
C ASP A 681 28.06 -58.46 -26.49
N ASN A 682 27.42 -59.29 -25.66
CA ASN A 682 27.81 -60.67 -25.40
C ASN A 682 26.56 -61.43 -24.94
N GLY A 683 26.00 -62.23 -25.86
CA GLY A 683 24.76 -62.95 -25.62
C GLY A 683 24.91 -64.03 -24.55
N VAL A 684 23.94 -64.06 -23.64
CA VAL A 684 23.55 -65.27 -22.91
C VAL A 684 22.03 -65.35 -23.00
N ASP A 685 21.53 -66.34 -23.74
CA ASP A 685 20.13 -66.70 -23.70
C ASP A 685 19.73 -67.14 -22.30
N SER A 686 18.61 -66.61 -21.79
CA SER A 686 17.55 -67.34 -21.04
C SER A 686 16.92 -66.51 -19.91
N GLN A 687 15.59 -66.61 -19.87
CA GLN A 687 14.68 -66.32 -18.74
C GLN A 687 14.37 -64.86 -18.41
N ASN A 688 13.18 -64.46 -18.88
CA ASN A 688 12.23 -63.53 -18.27
C ASN A 688 12.52 -63.25 -16.78
N ASN A 689 13.15 -62.11 -16.48
CA ASN A 689 13.32 -61.67 -15.10
C ASN A 689 12.63 -60.30 -14.91
N PRO A 690 11.38 -60.28 -14.38
CA PRO A 690 10.56 -59.06 -14.34
C PRO A 690 11.14 -57.94 -13.46
N GLU A 691 12.12 -58.24 -12.61
CA GLU A 691 12.89 -57.24 -11.87
C GLU A 691 13.74 -56.32 -12.79
N MET A 692 14.19 -56.83 -13.93
CA MET A 692 14.98 -56.04 -14.89
C MET A 692 14.09 -54.99 -15.58
N ASP A 693 12.90 -55.39 -16.00
CA ASP A 693 11.91 -54.47 -16.59
C ASP A 693 11.45 -53.43 -15.57
N GLN A 694 11.22 -53.83 -14.30
CA GLN A 694 10.92 -52.88 -13.21
C GLN A 694 12.07 -51.91 -12.92
N MET A 695 13.34 -52.33 -13.04
CA MET A 695 14.48 -51.40 -12.91
C MET A 695 14.58 -50.44 -14.09
N ILE A 696 14.34 -50.91 -15.32
CA ILE A 696 14.28 -50.04 -16.52
C ILE A 696 13.15 -49.01 -16.39
N GLU A 697 11.99 -49.42 -15.89
CA GLU A 697 10.86 -48.52 -15.62
C GLU A 697 11.20 -47.48 -14.52
N LYS A 698 11.76 -47.91 -13.39
CA LYS A 698 12.22 -46.99 -12.32
C LYS A 698 13.28 -45.99 -12.80
N VAL A 699 14.24 -46.43 -13.61
CA VAL A 699 15.25 -45.53 -14.21
C VAL A 699 14.60 -44.53 -15.17
N THR A 700 13.54 -44.93 -15.87
CA THR A 700 12.77 -44.04 -16.76
C THR A 700 11.95 -43.02 -15.96
N GLN A 701 11.32 -43.44 -14.87
CA GLN A 701 10.58 -42.56 -13.95
C GLN A 701 11.51 -41.54 -13.28
N LEU A 702 12.69 -41.95 -12.80
CA LEU A 702 13.70 -41.05 -12.23
C LEU A 702 14.18 -40.00 -13.26
N LYS A 703 14.39 -40.39 -14.52
CA LYS A 703 14.74 -39.43 -15.59
C LYS A 703 13.64 -38.41 -15.87
N SER A 704 12.36 -38.81 -15.87
CA SER A 704 11.25 -37.85 -16.00
C SER A 704 11.13 -36.91 -14.79
N LEU A 705 11.45 -37.41 -13.60
CA LEU A 705 11.43 -36.63 -12.36
C LEU A 705 12.59 -35.61 -12.34
N ASP A 706 13.80 -36.00 -12.76
CA ASP A 706 14.94 -35.07 -12.95
C ASP A 706 14.63 -33.95 -13.96
N ILE A 707 13.99 -34.27 -15.09
CA ILE A 707 13.56 -33.27 -16.08
C ILE A 707 12.57 -32.28 -15.46
N THR A 708 11.62 -32.78 -14.66
CA THR A 708 10.60 -31.97 -13.98
C THR A 708 11.22 -31.09 -12.90
N ASN A 709 12.12 -31.64 -12.07
CA ASN A 709 12.87 -30.90 -11.06
C ASN A 709 13.72 -29.81 -11.69
N LYS A 710 14.41 -30.10 -12.80
CA LYS A 710 15.23 -29.12 -13.51
C LYS A 710 14.41 -27.95 -14.05
N ALA A 711 13.27 -28.22 -14.68
CA ALA A 711 12.35 -27.16 -15.14
C ALA A 711 11.78 -26.35 -13.96
N THR A 712 11.56 -26.98 -12.81
CA THR A 712 11.10 -26.32 -11.58
C THR A 712 12.18 -25.40 -10.99
N ILE A 713 13.43 -25.85 -10.95
CA ILE A 713 14.58 -25.03 -10.51
C ILE A 713 14.78 -23.83 -11.43
N GLU A 714 14.79 -24.05 -12.75
CA GLU A 714 14.92 -22.98 -13.75
C GLU A 714 13.78 -21.94 -13.65
N PHE A 715 12.55 -22.36 -13.33
CA PHE A 715 11.45 -21.46 -13.03
C PHE A 715 11.73 -20.58 -11.79
N TYR A 716 12.17 -21.17 -10.68
CA TYR A 716 12.48 -20.42 -9.45
C TYR A 716 13.69 -19.49 -9.61
N GLU A 717 14.74 -19.90 -10.33
CA GLU A 717 15.90 -19.05 -10.64
C GLU A 717 15.49 -17.80 -11.42
N ASN A 718 14.62 -17.96 -12.44
CA ASN A 718 14.07 -16.84 -13.20
C ASN A 718 13.22 -15.90 -12.33
N GLU A 719 12.42 -16.42 -11.40
CA GLU A 719 11.60 -15.59 -10.51
C GLU A 719 12.44 -14.83 -9.47
N VAL A 720 13.47 -15.47 -8.90
CA VAL A 720 14.46 -14.81 -8.04
C VAL A 720 15.19 -13.69 -8.79
N GLN A 721 15.52 -13.89 -10.07
CA GLN A 721 16.17 -12.86 -10.88
C GLN A 721 15.24 -11.66 -11.15
N LYS A 722 13.94 -11.88 -11.41
CA LYS A 722 12.96 -10.78 -11.50
C LYS A 722 12.88 -10.00 -10.19
N LEU A 723 12.76 -10.70 -9.05
CA LEU A 723 12.69 -10.08 -7.72
C LEU A 723 13.93 -9.21 -7.42
N LYS A 724 15.14 -9.68 -7.79
CA LYS A 724 16.36 -8.86 -7.71
C LYS A 724 16.26 -7.58 -8.53
N THR A 725 15.88 -7.66 -9.81
CA THR A 725 15.75 -6.45 -10.66
C THR A 725 14.66 -5.49 -10.20
N ASN A 726 13.62 -5.97 -9.51
CA ASN A 726 12.60 -5.11 -8.90
C ASN A 726 13.11 -4.44 -7.61
N ASN A 727 13.85 -5.15 -6.76
CA ASN A 727 14.52 -4.55 -5.60
C ASN A 727 15.56 -3.49 -6.02
N GLU A 728 16.33 -3.71 -7.07
CA GLU A 728 17.26 -2.69 -7.60
C GLU A 728 16.53 -1.42 -8.06
N LYS A 729 15.37 -1.55 -8.71
CA LYS A 729 14.53 -0.40 -9.10
C LYS A 729 13.92 0.31 -7.88
N LEU A 730 13.51 -0.43 -6.85
CA LEU A 730 12.98 0.14 -5.61
C LEU A 730 14.07 0.89 -4.84
N ASN A 731 15.27 0.33 -4.73
CA ASN A 731 16.41 0.99 -4.10
C ASN A 731 16.78 2.29 -4.81
N ARG A 732 16.87 2.30 -6.16
CA ARG A 732 17.12 3.54 -6.91
C ARG A 732 16.05 4.61 -6.66
N ARG A 733 14.77 4.23 -6.63
CA ARG A 733 13.66 5.15 -6.29
C ARG A 733 13.74 5.64 -4.84
N LEU A 734 14.18 4.80 -3.91
CA LEU A 734 14.39 5.18 -2.52
C LEU A 734 15.54 6.20 -2.42
N ASP A 735 16.66 5.96 -3.10
CA ASP A 735 17.79 6.89 -3.17
C ASP A 735 17.38 8.24 -3.79
N GLU A 736 16.66 8.23 -4.93
CA GLU A 736 16.07 9.43 -5.56
C GLU A 736 15.13 10.18 -4.59
N THR A 737 14.30 9.46 -3.84
CA THR A 737 13.37 10.05 -2.86
C THR A 737 14.12 10.65 -1.67
N LEU A 738 15.14 9.98 -1.14
CA LEU A 738 15.96 10.46 -0.02
C LEU A 738 16.78 11.69 -0.41
N VAL A 739 17.35 11.74 -1.62
CA VAL A 739 18.02 12.94 -2.16
C VAL A 739 17.03 14.10 -2.27
N THR A 740 15.83 13.85 -2.80
CA THR A 740 14.77 14.87 -2.92
C THR A 740 14.33 15.40 -1.54
N LEU A 741 14.20 14.50 -0.56
CA LEU A 741 13.77 14.84 0.80
C LEU A 741 14.84 15.61 1.58
N ASN A 742 16.12 15.31 1.36
CA ASN A 742 17.23 16.11 1.91
C ASN A 742 17.22 17.54 1.37
N HIS A 743 17.06 17.74 0.05
CA HIS A 743 16.96 19.11 -0.51
C HIS A 743 15.73 19.88 0.02
N CYS A 744 14.59 19.21 0.23
CA CYS A 744 13.44 19.83 0.90
C CYS A 744 13.74 20.24 2.36
N SER A 745 14.61 19.49 3.06
CA SER A 745 15.04 19.84 4.43
C SER A 745 15.95 21.07 4.46
N GLU A 746 16.88 21.19 3.51
CA GLU A 746 17.76 22.37 3.36
C GLU A 746 16.95 23.63 3.03
N LEU A 747 15.96 23.52 2.13
CA LEU A 747 14.99 24.60 1.84
C LEU A 747 14.22 25.06 3.08
N SER A 748 13.85 24.11 3.96
CA SER A 748 13.07 24.40 5.18
C SER A 748 13.84 25.20 6.24
N GLN A 749 15.18 25.23 6.16
CA GLN A 749 16.08 25.97 7.05
C GLN A 749 16.51 27.35 6.50
N SER A 750 16.06 27.74 5.29
CA SER A 750 16.39 29.07 4.76
C SER A 750 15.64 30.18 5.49
N THR A 751 16.37 31.24 5.85
CA THR A 751 15.85 32.45 6.51
C THR A 751 14.74 33.13 5.71
N GLU A 752 14.79 32.99 4.39
CA GLU A 752 13.85 33.49 3.40
C GLU A 752 12.49 32.78 3.51
N LEU A 753 12.47 31.48 3.81
CA LEU A 753 11.25 30.69 3.96
C LEU A 753 10.56 30.96 5.30
N GLU A 754 11.32 31.23 6.37
CA GLU A 754 10.78 31.72 7.63
C GLU A 754 10.22 33.15 7.51
N TYR A 755 10.93 34.04 6.80
CA TYR A 755 10.41 35.36 6.45
C TYR A 755 9.10 35.27 5.64
N LEU A 756 9.04 34.43 4.61
CA LEU A 756 7.85 34.24 3.78
C LEU A 756 6.67 33.66 4.59
N LYS A 757 6.91 32.71 5.51
CA LYS A 757 5.88 32.23 6.46
C LYS A 757 5.31 33.38 7.31
N ASN A 758 6.16 34.25 7.85
CA ASN A 758 5.73 35.40 8.65
C ASN A 758 4.96 36.44 7.82
N VAL A 759 5.36 36.69 6.57
CA VAL A 759 4.64 37.57 5.63
C VAL A 759 3.27 36.99 5.28
N LEU A 760 3.19 35.70 4.94
CA LEU A 760 1.94 35.00 4.64
C LEU A 760 0.98 34.97 5.86
N TYR A 761 1.50 34.74 7.06
CA TYR A 761 0.69 34.75 8.27
C TYR A 761 0.05 36.13 8.53
N ASN A 762 0.83 37.21 8.43
CA ASN A 762 0.28 38.57 8.59
C ASN A 762 -0.69 38.94 7.46
N TYR A 763 -0.46 38.45 6.24
CA TYR A 763 -1.36 38.63 5.10
C TYR A 763 -2.71 37.93 5.31
N MET A 764 -2.72 36.68 5.80
CA MET A 764 -3.95 35.95 6.15
C MET A 764 -4.72 36.62 7.30
N LEU A 765 -4.02 37.28 8.23
CA LEU A 765 -4.63 38.12 9.28
C LEU A 765 -5.13 39.48 8.77
N GLY A 766 -5.00 39.79 7.47
CA GLY A 766 -5.50 41.01 6.85
C GLY A 766 -4.71 42.29 7.16
N LYS A 767 -3.60 42.19 7.91
CA LYS A 767 -2.76 43.35 8.25
C LYS A 767 -2.01 43.83 7.01
N GLU A 768 -2.13 45.11 6.67
CA GLU A 768 -1.42 45.75 5.55
C GLU A 768 -1.51 44.95 4.23
N ALA A 769 -2.65 44.29 3.98
CA ALA A 769 -2.74 43.20 3.00
C ALA A 769 -2.24 43.56 1.59
N VAL A 770 -2.47 44.78 1.12
CA VAL A 770 -1.96 45.27 -0.19
C VAL A 770 -0.43 45.37 -0.23
N VAL A 771 0.21 45.77 0.88
CA VAL A 771 1.67 45.84 1.00
C VAL A 771 2.25 44.42 1.07
N LEU A 772 1.65 43.55 1.89
CA LEU A 772 2.11 42.16 2.01
C LEU A 772 1.89 41.36 0.73
N ALA A 773 0.80 41.59 -0.02
CA ALA A 773 0.60 41.03 -1.35
C ALA A 773 1.72 41.42 -2.32
N LYS A 774 2.17 42.69 -2.27
CA LYS A 774 3.32 43.15 -3.08
C LYS A 774 4.63 42.49 -2.65
N VAL A 775 4.87 42.32 -1.35
CA VAL A 775 6.03 41.59 -0.83
C VAL A 775 6.00 40.12 -1.27
N ILE A 776 4.85 39.44 -1.17
CA ILE A 776 4.67 38.05 -1.62
C ILE A 776 4.94 37.94 -3.13
N ALA A 777 4.35 38.81 -3.96
CA ALA A 777 4.59 38.81 -5.41
C ALA A 777 6.08 39.02 -5.75
N THR A 778 6.77 39.89 -4.99
CA THR A 778 8.22 40.15 -5.16
C THR A 778 9.06 38.93 -4.76
N VAL A 779 8.76 38.29 -3.62
CA VAL A 779 9.48 37.10 -3.14
C VAL A 779 9.24 35.89 -4.05
N CYS A 780 8.01 35.73 -4.55
CA CYS A 780 7.64 34.69 -5.52
C CYS A 780 8.06 35.00 -6.97
N LYS A 781 8.65 36.18 -7.23
CA LYS A 781 9.10 36.64 -8.56
C LYS A 781 8.01 36.60 -9.63
N PHE A 782 6.81 37.04 -9.29
CA PHE A 782 5.74 37.25 -10.26
C PHE A 782 6.11 38.40 -11.22
N ASP A 783 5.62 38.32 -12.45
CA ASP A 783 5.81 39.41 -13.42
C ASP A 783 4.95 40.64 -13.06
N ASP A 784 5.18 41.76 -13.76
CA ASP A 784 4.50 43.02 -13.47
C ASP A 784 2.99 42.94 -13.73
N GLU A 785 2.54 42.15 -14.72
CA GLU A 785 1.11 41.97 -15.04
C GLU A 785 0.39 41.15 -13.96
N GLN A 786 0.96 40.02 -13.55
CA GLN A 786 0.49 39.19 -12.44
C GLN A 786 0.44 39.98 -11.13
N THR A 787 1.49 40.77 -10.86
CA THR A 787 1.58 41.61 -9.67
C THR A 787 0.48 42.67 -9.67
N GLU A 788 0.21 43.33 -10.81
CA GLU A 788 -0.87 44.31 -10.91
C GLU A 788 -2.26 43.67 -10.76
N GLU A 789 -2.49 42.47 -11.31
CA GLU A 789 -3.77 41.75 -11.18
C GLU A 789 -4.06 41.37 -9.72
N ILE A 790 -3.05 40.85 -8.99
CA ILE A 790 -3.16 40.50 -7.58
C ILE A 790 -3.46 41.74 -6.73
N LEU A 791 -2.76 42.86 -6.97
CA LEU A 791 -3.00 44.11 -6.26
C LEU A 791 -4.41 44.67 -6.52
N LYS A 792 -4.92 44.57 -7.76
CA LYS A 792 -6.32 44.93 -8.09
C LYS A 792 -7.32 44.07 -7.33
N LYS A 793 -7.12 42.75 -7.27
CA LYS A 793 -8.01 41.82 -6.53
C LYS A 793 -8.02 42.11 -5.02
N GLU A 794 -6.86 42.36 -4.41
CA GLU A 794 -6.80 42.64 -2.97
C GLU A 794 -7.39 44.03 -2.62
N GLN A 795 -7.22 45.04 -3.48
CA GLN A 795 -7.90 46.34 -3.33
C GLN A 795 -9.43 46.21 -3.46
N GLN A 796 -9.93 45.39 -4.39
CA GLN A 796 -11.35 45.09 -4.51
C GLN A 796 -11.88 44.37 -3.26
N LYS A 797 -11.14 43.40 -2.73
CA LYS A 797 -11.47 42.65 -1.51
C LYS A 797 -11.51 43.57 -0.27
N GLN A 798 -10.54 44.46 -0.07
CA GLN A 798 -10.60 45.47 1.00
C GLN A 798 -11.81 46.39 0.85
N THR A 799 -12.10 46.85 -0.36
CA THR A 799 -13.28 47.68 -0.65
C THR A 799 -14.60 46.95 -0.34
N LEU A 800 -14.66 45.64 -0.59
CA LEU A 800 -15.81 44.79 -0.28
C LEU A 800 -15.98 44.59 1.24
N LEU A 801 -14.90 44.26 1.95
CA LEU A 801 -14.90 44.03 3.39
C LEU A 801 -15.23 45.30 4.19
N SER A 802 -14.73 46.46 3.76
CA SER A 802 -15.10 47.77 4.33
C SER A 802 -16.58 48.09 4.12
N LYS A 803 -17.16 47.78 2.94
CA LYS A 803 -18.60 47.90 2.70
C LYS A 803 -19.45 46.94 3.55
N LEU A 804 -18.87 45.85 4.03
CA LEU A 804 -19.51 44.88 4.93
C LEU A 804 -19.29 45.21 6.42
N GLY A 805 -18.52 46.26 6.75
CA GLY A 805 -18.24 46.66 8.13
C GLY A 805 -17.32 45.69 8.90
N LEU A 806 -16.54 44.88 8.18
CA LEU A 806 -15.58 43.90 8.73
C LEU A 806 -14.14 44.44 8.79
N LEU A 807 -13.93 45.65 8.28
CA LEU A 807 -12.72 46.48 8.34
C LEU A 807 -13.14 47.94 8.56
#